data_AF-W5NJ92-F1
#
_entry.id   AF-W5NJ92-F1
#
_cell.length_a   1.000
_cell.length_b   1.000
_cell.length_c   1.000
_cell.angle_alpha   90.00
_cell.angle_beta   90.00
_cell.angle_gamma   90.00
#
_symmetry.space_group_name_H-M   'P 1'
#
loop_
_entity.id
_entity.type
_entity.pdbx_description
1 polymer ?
#
loop_
_entity_poly.entity_id
_entity_poly.type
_entity_poly.pdbx_seq_one_letter_code
_entity_poly.pdbx_strand_id
1 'polypeptide(L)'
;MAEAHQAVAFQFTVTPDGIDFQLSREVLKNIYVSGVTSWRKRFIRFKNGILTGVYPASPSSWLIVVIAIMSTMYARIDPSVGMIDGIKKTLPVRDYLTTQTQTVLSAMLFATGLWLTLILILRYILKVLLSYHGWIFEPHGKMSVTTKIWAAQNLVKLFSGRRPLLYSFQASLPRLPVPSIDATIARYLESVRPLLDDEQYKQMESVANEFRKDPAPKLQKYLILKSWWATNYVSDWWEEYIYLRSRSPIMVNSNYYVMDLLYITPTHRQAARAGNVVHAMLMYRRKLDRGEHAPLRALDIVPMCSYQMERIFNTTRIPGVDTDYVQHLKESKHMVVYHKGRFFKVWLYYGGRHLQPSELEMQFQKILNDKTEPQPGELKVAALTAGERIPWATARATFFSQGVNKTSLDTIEKAAIFLTLDDEAHGYDQEKLRSLDLYAKSLLHGKCYDRWFDKSFTLIAYKNGKLGANAEHSWADAPIIGHLWEYLLSTDCFHLGYTEEGHCKGDTNKNLPPPSMLQWDIPQECQDIIESSYNIAKTIADDVDFHGCIFDDFGKGLIKKCRTSPDAFTQIALQLAHFRDKGEFCLTYEASMTRMFREGRTETVRSCTNESTAFVRAMEDPHRTGEEKLALFRRAAEKHQLMYRLAMTGAGIDRHLFCLYVVSKYLGIDSPFLKQVLSEPWRLSTSQTPQQQQHLVDIQKFPNHISAGGGFGPVADDGYGVSYNFVGENLITFHISSKFSSPETDSYRFGQNIRQAMLDIKALFHLKDKKINLTHAKKRHLSYKSNKKYL
;
A
#
# COMPACT_ATOMS: atom_id res chain seq x y z
N MET A 1 -7.80 31.20 22.58
CA MET A 1 -9.26 31.20 22.87
C MET A 1 -10.04 30.18 22.03
N ALA A 2 -9.50 28.97 21.82
CA ALA A 2 -10.12 27.95 20.95
C ALA A 2 -11.04 26.95 21.70
N GLU A 3 -11.04 26.96 23.04
CA GLU A 3 -12.00 26.21 23.86
C GLU A 3 -13.38 26.89 23.95
N ALA A 4 -13.45 28.19 23.67
CA ALA A 4 -14.68 28.99 23.79
C ALA A 4 -15.73 28.70 22.69
N HIS A 5 -15.38 28.04 21.59
CA HIS A 5 -16.35 27.74 20.52
C HIS A 5 -17.03 26.38 20.65
N GLN A 6 -16.50 25.45 21.47
CA GLN A 6 -17.34 24.38 22.03
C GLN A 6 -18.34 24.95 23.06
N ALA A 7 -18.04 26.12 23.64
CA ALA A 7 -18.93 26.83 24.56
C ALA A 7 -20.05 27.64 23.88
N VAL A 8 -20.11 27.76 22.55
CA VAL A 8 -21.28 28.39 21.89
C VAL A 8 -22.53 27.47 21.93
N ALA A 9 -22.35 26.20 22.33
CA ALA A 9 -23.44 25.25 22.59
C ALA A 9 -23.81 25.13 24.09
N PHE A 10 -23.02 25.77 24.96
CA PHE A 10 -23.21 25.89 26.40
C PHE A 10 -23.10 27.37 26.76
N GLN A 11 -24.16 28.14 26.52
CA GLN A 11 -24.21 29.49 27.10
C GLN A 11 -24.32 29.32 28.62
N PHE A 12 -23.25 29.66 29.33
CA PHE A 12 -23.28 29.90 30.76
C PHE A 12 -23.37 31.42 30.94
N THR A 13 -24.54 31.88 31.40
CA THR A 13 -24.72 33.26 31.83
C THR A 13 -24.69 33.24 33.35
N VAL A 14 -23.67 33.86 33.95
CA VAL A 14 -23.61 34.07 35.39
C VAL A 14 -24.48 35.30 35.68
N THR A 15 -25.68 35.06 36.20
CA THR A 15 -26.54 36.13 36.71
C THR A 15 -26.32 36.28 38.23
N PRO A 16 -26.71 37.41 38.85
CA PRO A 16 -26.59 37.59 40.30
C PRO A 16 -27.29 36.51 41.14
N ASP A 17 -28.23 35.77 40.53
CA ASP A 17 -29.05 34.73 41.17
C ASP A 17 -28.60 33.29 40.88
N GLY A 18 -27.54 33.07 40.09
CA GLY A 18 -26.98 31.73 39.80
C GLY A 18 -26.44 31.52 38.38
N ILE A 19 -26.09 30.27 38.06
CA ILE A 19 -25.60 29.86 36.73
C ILE A 19 -26.80 29.36 35.91
N ASP A 20 -27.17 30.10 34.86
CA ASP A 20 -28.24 29.68 33.94
C ASP A 20 -27.67 28.87 32.76
N PHE A 21 -28.25 27.68 32.51
CA PHE A 21 -27.79 26.71 31.50
C PHE A 21 -28.77 26.66 30.33
N GLN A 22 -28.47 27.34 29.21
CA GLN A 22 -29.21 27.14 27.96
C GLN A 22 -28.59 26.01 27.12
N LEU A 23 -29.06 24.78 27.32
CA LEU A 23 -28.73 23.64 26.45
C LEU A 23 -29.69 23.55 25.26
N SER A 24 -29.19 23.80 24.06
CA SER A 24 -29.97 23.57 22.83
C SER A 24 -30.37 22.10 22.69
N ARG A 25 -31.67 21.84 22.51
CA ARG A 25 -32.24 20.49 22.33
C ARG A 25 -31.61 19.74 21.15
N GLU A 26 -31.18 20.46 20.12
CA GLU A 26 -30.49 19.90 18.96
C GLU A 26 -29.07 19.43 19.30
N VAL A 27 -28.36 20.15 20.15
CA VAL A 27 -27.02 19.78 20.62
C VAL A 27 -27.11 18.51 21.46
N LEU A 28 -28.05 18.44 22.41
CA LEU A 28 -28.29 17.22 23.20
C LEU A 28 -28.64 16.02 22.31
N LYS A 29 -29.51 16.22 21.31
CA LYS A 29 -29.84 15.19 20.32
C LYS A 29 -28.60 14.73 19.55
N ASN A 30 -27.74 15.65 19.10
CA ASN A 30 -26.51 15.33 18.39
C ASN A 30 -25.48 14.60 19.28
N ILE A 31 -25.33 15.01 20.53
CA ILE A 31 -24.49 14.33 21.53
C ILE A 31 -25.01 12.91 21.77
N TYR A 32 -26.31 12.74 21.98
CA TYR A 32 -26.94 11.43 22.15
C TYR A 32 -26.72 10.53 20.93
N VAL A 33 -27.04 11.00 19.72
CA VAL A 33 -26.87 10.22 18.49
C VAL A 33 -25.40 9.89 18.22
N SER A 34 -24.48 10.82 18.48
CA SER A 34 -23.04 10.57 18.42
C SER A 34 -22.60 9.53 19.45
N GLY A 35 -23.13 9.60 20.67
CA GLY A 35 -22.89 8.63 21.74
C GLY A 35 -23.35 7.22 21.37
N VAL A 36 -24.59 7.08 20.89
CA VAL A 36 -25.15 5.80 20.41
C VAL A 36 -24.33 5.24 19.24
N THR A 37 -23.96 6.09 18.28
CA THR A 37 -23.16 5.66 17.12
C THR A 37 -21.76 5.21 17.54
N SER A 38 -21.13 5.94 18.46
CA SER A 38 -19.84 5.59 19.04
C SER A 38 -19.90 4.25 19.78
N TRP A 39 -20.93 4.06 20.61
CA TRP A 39 -21.14 2.81 21.34
C TRP A 39 -21.38 1.64 20.38
N ARG A 40 -22.24 1.81 19.35
CA ARG A 40 -22.45 0.81 18.30
C ARG A 40 -21.16 0.49 17.54
N LYS A 41 -20.33 1.48 17.22
CA LYS A 41 -19.02 1.28 16.59
C LYS A 41 -18.09 0.49 17.50
N ARG A 42 -18.00 0.84 18.78
CA ARG A 42 -17.19 0.12 19.78
C ARG A 42 -17.66 -1.32 19.96
N PHE A 43 -18.97 -1.55 20.03
CA PHE A 43 -19.55 -2.88 20.11
C PHE A 43 -19.27 -3.72 18.87
N ILE A 44 -19.43 -3.16 17.66
CA ILE A 44 -19.09 -3.88 16.41
C ILE A 44 -17.61 -4.24 16.38
N ARG A 45 -16.71 -3.31 16.75
CA ARG A 45 -15.26 -3.60 16.83
C ARG A 45 -14.94 -4.67 17.87
N PHE A 46 -15.56 -4.60 19.04
CA PHE A 46 -15.39 -5.62 20.08
C PHE A 46 -15.88 -6.99 19.60
N LYS A 47 -17.09 -7.05 19.03
CA LYS A 47 -17.66 -8.26 18.42
C LYS A 47 -16.75 -8.81 17.34
N ASN A 48 -16.32 -7.99 16.40
CA ASN A 48 -15.47 -8.41 15.29
C ASN A 48 -14.07 -8.80 15.77
N GLY A 49 -13.55 -8.13 16.80
CA GLY A 49 -12.31 -8.50 17.47
C GLY A 49 -12.38 -9.84 18.19
N ILE A 50 -13.52 -10.18 18.81
CA ILE A 50 -13.76 -11.54 19.31
C ILE A 50 -13.83 -12.52 18.15
N LEU A 51 -14.59 -12.22 17.09
CA LEU A 51 -14.75 -13.11 15.93
C LEU A 51 -13.41 -13.41 15.24
N THR A 52 -12.56 -12.42 15.03
CA THR A 52 -11.20 -12.63 14.49
C THR A 52 -10.29 -13.27 15.54
N GLY A 53 -10.46 -12.92 16.82
CA GLY A 53 -9.70 -13.42 17.96
C GLY A 53 -9.98 -14.88 18.32
N VAL A 54 -11.06 -15.49 17.84
CA VAL A 54 -11.37 -16.93 18.03
C VAL A 54 -11.36 -17.72 16.72
N TYR A 55 -11.14 -17.04 15.59
CA TYR A 55 -11.01 -17.65 14.28
C TYR A 55 -9.85 -18.68 14.25
N PRO A 56 -10.02 -19.86 13.61
CA PRO A 56 -11.08 -20.24 12.66
C PRO A 56 -12.39 -20.76 13.28
N ALA A 57 -12.49 -20.82 14.62
CA ALA A 57 -13.72 -21.20 15.29
C ALA A 57 -14.73 -20.03 15.35
N SER A 58 -15.92 -20.30 15.87
CA SER A 58 -16.98 -19.31 16.08
C SER A 58 -17.50 -19.34 17.52
N PRO A 59 -18.10 -18.25 18.04
CA PRO A 59 -18.78 -18.30 19.34
C PRO A 59 -19.87 -19.37 19.43
N SER A 60 -20.51 -19.74 18.31
CA SER A 60 -21.46 -20.85 18.27
C SER A 60 -20.79 -22.22 18.51
N SER A 61 -19.54 -22.40 18.09
CA SER A 61 -18.79 -23.64 18.37
C SER A 61 -18.47 -23.81 19.86
N TRP A 62 -18.26 -22.70 20.60
CA TRP A 62 -18.12 -22.75 22.06
C TRP A 62 -19.40 -23.30 22.71
N LEU A 63 -20.56 -22.80 22.30
CA LEU A 63 -21.84 -23.29 22.81
C LEU A 63 -22.03 -24.79 22.55
N ILE A 64 -21.63 -25.27 21.37
CA ILE A 64 -21.68 -26.70 21.04
C ILE A 64 -20.78 -27.51 21.98
N VAL A 65 -19.55 -27.06 22.26
CA VAL A 65 -18.64 -27.73 23.21
C VAL A 65 -19.23 -27.73 24.62
N VAL A 66 -19.79 -26.61 25.07
CA VAL A 66 -20.45 -26.53 26.40
C VAL A 66 -21.63 -27.49 26.47
N ILE A 67 -22.52 -27.51 25.46
CA ILE A 67 -23.66 -28.42 25.43
C ILE A 67 -23.19 -29.87 25.43
N ALA A 68 -22.14 -30.21 24.65
CA ALA A 68 -21.58 -31.55 24.61
C ALA A 68 -21.05 -32.00 25.98
N ILE A 69 -20.23 -31.17 26.65
CA ILE A 69 -19.70 -31.47 27.99
C ILE A 69 -20.84 -31.60 29.02
N MET A 70 -21.81 -30.69 29.01
CA MET A 70 -22.97 -30.75 29.91
C MET A 70 -23.82 -32.00 29.67
N SER A 71 -23.97 -32.42 28.41
CA SER A 71 -24.71 -33.63 28.04
C SER A 71 -23.99 -34.90 28.50
N THR A 72 -22.65 -34.95 28.36
CA THR A 72 -21.85 -36.08 28.86
C THR A 72 -21.91 -36.19 30.38
N MET A 73 -21.91 -35.06 31.10
CA MET A 73 -22.07 -35.05 32.55
C MET A 73 -23.47 -35.52 32.98
N TYR A 74 -24.52 -35.13 32.26
CA TYR A 74 -25.87 -35.65 32.51
C TYR A 74 -25.95 -37.17 32.27
N ALA A 75 -25.24 -37.67 31.25
CA ALA A 75 -25.11 -39.09 30.95
C ALA A 75 -24.15 -39.85 31.91
N ARG A 76 -23.57 -39.18 32.91
CA ARG A 76 -22.57 -39.73 33.87
C ARG A 76 -21.31 -40.30 33.20
N ILE A 77 -20.94 -39.77 32.03
CA ILE A 77 -19.68 -40.07 31.36
C ILE A 77 -18.77 -38.87 31.61
N ASP A 78 -17.59 -39.10 32.19
CA ASP A 78 -16.61 -38.03 32.42
C ASP A 78 -15.55 -38.00 31.30
N PRO A 79 -15.71 -37.14 30.28
CA PRO A 79 -14.69 -36.98 29.23
C PRO A 79 -13.46 -36.20 29.72
N SER A 80 -13.51 -35.60 30.91
CA SER A 80 -12.45 -34.75 31.45
C SER A 80 -11.41 -35.51 32.27
N VAL A 81 -11.57 -36.82 32.47
CA VAL A 81 -10.66 -37.68 33.24
C VAL A 81 -10.39 -37.08 34.64
N GLY A 82 -11.43 -36.63 35.33
CA GLY A 82 -11.38 -36.06 36.68
C GLY A 82 -10.95 -34.59 36.77
N MET A 83 -10.65 -33.91 35.65
CA MET A 83 -10.23 -32.50 35.67
C MET A 83 -11.36 -31.56 36.12
N ILE A 84 -12.61 -31.83 35.76
CA ILE A 84 -13.77 -31.03 36.20
C ILE A 84 -13.91 -31.07 37.73
N ASP A 85 -13.70 -32.24 38.34
CA ASP A 85 -13.72 -32.40 39.79
C ASP A 85 -12.52 -31.73 40.47
N GLY A 86 -11.34 -31.74 39.82
CA GLY A 86 -10.18 -30.98 40.26
C GLY A 86 -10.44 -29.47 40.31
N ILE A 87 -11.03 -28.90 39.24
CA ILE A 87 -11.42 -27.48 39.18
C ILE A 87 -12.47 -27.17 40.25
N LYS A 88 -13.45 -28.06 40.43
CA LYS A 88 -14.50 -27.91 41.44
C LYS A 88 -13.92 -27.80 42.86
N LYS A 89 -12.88 -28.57 43.20
CA LYS A 89 -12.21 -28.53 44.51
C LYS A 89 -11.45 -27.22 44.77
N THR A 90 -11.00 -26.53 43.72
CA THR A 90 -10.28 -25.25 43.83
C THR A 90 -11.19 -24.02 43.90
N LEU A 91 -12.49 -24.17 43.64
CA LEU A 91 -13.45 -23.05 43.71
C LEU A 91 -13.90 -22.82 45.17
N PRO A 92 -13.83 -21.59 45.69
CA PRO A 92 -14.21 -21.31 47.08
C PRO A 92 -15.71 -21.56 47.28
N VAL A 93 -16.03 -22.34 48.31
CA VAL A 93 -17.41 -22.46 48.82
C VAL A 93 -17.67 -21.21 49.66
N ARG A 94 -18.44 -20.27 49.14
CA ARG A 94 -19.07 -19.19 49.93
C ARG A 94 -20.58 -19.34 49.84
N ASP A 95 -21.30 -18.79 50.80
CA ASP A 95 -22.75 -18.94 51.04
C ASP A 95 -23.68 -18.66 49.83
N TYR A 96 -23.14 -18.15 48.71
CA TYR A 96 -23.86 -17.85 47.47
C TYR A 96 -23.70 -18.90 46.36
N LEU A 97 -22.83 -19.93 46.50
CA LEU A 97 -22.56 -20.95 45.47
C LEU A 97 -22.99 -22.35 45.94
N THR A 98 -24.11 -22.86 45.44
CA THR A 98 -24.56 -24.24 45.69
C THR A 98 -23.68 -25.27 44.99
N THR A 99 -23.63 -26.51 45.49
CA THR A 99 -22.84 -27.62 44.90
C THR A 99 -23.18 -27.89 43.43
N GLN A 100 -24.45 -27.64 43.03
CA GLN A 100 -24.88 -27.72 41.64
C GLN A 100 -24.28 -26.59 40.80
N THR A 101 -24.34 -25.33 41.26
CA THR A 101 -23.72 -24.21 40.55
C THR A 101 -22.21 -24.39 40.40
N GLN A 102 -21.51 -24.91 41.42
CA GLN A 102 -20.08 -25.22 41.32
C GLN A 102 -19.77 -26.25 40.23
N THR A 103 -20.62 -27.27 40.09
CA THR A 103 -20.46 -28.34 39.10
C THR A 103 -20.70 -27.82 37.67
N VAL A 104 -21.70 -26.95 37.48
CA VAL A 104 -21.95 -26.30 36.19
C VAL A 104 -20.81 -25.35 35.83
N LEU A 105 -20.30 -24.59 36.80
CA LEU A 105 -19.27 -23.58 36.59
C LEU A 105 -17.91 -24.25 36.31
N SER A 106 -17.56 -25.34 37.00
CA SER A 106 -16.37 -26.14 36.69
C SER A 106 -16.44 -26.78 35.30
N ALA A 107 -17.62 -27.29 34.90
CA ALA A 107 -17.87 -27.82 33.57
C ALA A 107 -17.72 -26.74 32.47
N MET A 108 -18.27 -25.56 32.69
CA MET A 108 -18.14 -24.42 31.76
C MET A 108 -16.69 -23.94 31.64
N LEU A 109 -15.94 -23.87 32.75
CA LEU A 109 -14.52 -23.52 32.75
C LEU A 109 -13.69 -24.55 31.97
N PHE A 110 -13.92 -25.85 32.21
CA PHE A 110 -13.27 -26.92 31.46
C PHE A 110 -13.62 -26.87 29.97
N ALA A 111 -14.90 -26.75 29.63
CA ALA A 111 -15.37 -26.64 28.24
C ALA A 111 -14.75 -25.42 27.51
N THR A 112 -14.60 -24.29 28.22
CA THR A 112 -13.96 -23.10 27.67
C THR A 112 -12.45 -23.31 27.48
N GLY A 113 -11.76 -23.93 28.43
CA GLY A 113 -10.34 -24.29 28.29
C GLY A 113 -10.09 -25.27 27.13
N LEU A 114 -10.94 -26.30 27.01
CA LEU A 114 -10.91 -27.25 25.90
C LEU A 114 -11.15 -26.53 24.57
N TRP A 115 -12.15 -25.66 24.49
CA TRP A 115 -12.45 -24.89 23.29
C TRP A 115 -11.31 -23.96 22.87
N LEU A 116 -10.69 -23.25 23.82
CA LEU A 116 -9.51 -22.41 23.55
C LEU A 116 -8.33 -23.26 23.07
N THR A 117 -8.11 -24.44 23.66
CA THR A 117 -7.06 -25.39 23.23
C THR A 117 -7.32 -25.88 21.80
N LEU A 118 -8.56 -26.23 21.47
CA LEU A 118 -8.96 -26.60 20.11
C LEU A 118 -8.73 -25.46 19.12
N ILE A 119 -9.02 -24.20 19.48
CA ILE A 119 -8.72 -23.04 18.64
C ILE A 119 -7.21 -22.93 18.38
N LEU A 120 -6.38 -23.06 19.41
CA LEU A 120 -4.93 -23.00 19.27
C LEU A 120 -4.40 -24.12 18.36
N ILE A 121 -4.94 -25.34 18.50
CA ILE A 121 -4.62 -26.48 17.62
C ILE A 121 -5.03 -26.17 16.18
N LEU A 122 -6.26 -25.69 15.94
CA LEU A 122 -6.74 -25.34 14.61
C LEU A 122 -5.91 -24.23 13.96
N ARG A 123 -5.50 -23.23 14.73
CA ARG A 123 -4.58 -22.17 14.27
C ARG A 123 -3.22 -22.73 13.90
N TYR A 124 -2.68 -23.62 14.74
CA TYR A 124 -1.41 -24.27 14.45
C TYR A 124 -1.49 -25.11 13.19
N ILE A 125 -2.56 -25.90 13.01
CA ILE A 125 -2.83 -26.66 11.78
C ILE A 125 -2.89 -25.71 10.58
N LEU A 126 -3.66 -24.63 10.67
CA LEU A 126 -3.76 -23.66 9.58
C LEU A 126 -2.41 -23.01 9.28
N LYS A 127 -1.62 -22.69 10.30
CA LYS A 127 -0.27 -22.15 10.14
C LYS A 127 0.66 -23.14 9.44
N VAL A 128 0.63 -24.42 9.80
CA VAL A 128 1.40 -25.48 9.14
C VAL A 128 0.96 -25.63 7.69
N LEU A 129 -0.35 -25.67 7.43
CA LEU A 129 -0.90 -25.73 6.07
C LEU A 129 -0.47 -24.53 5.22
N LEU A 130 -0.50 -23.31 5.79
CA LEU A 130 -0.07 -22.09 5.10
C LEU A 130 1.46 -21.97 4.97
N SER A 131 2.23 -22.73 5.75
CA SER A 131 3.69 -22.80 5.61
C SER A 131 4.12 -23.68 4.43
N TYR A 132 3.22 -24.49 3.88
CA TYR A 132 3.50 -25.27 2.67
C TYR A 132 3.45 -24.38 1.43
N HIS A 133 4.60 -24.23 0.78
CA HIS A 133 4.77 -23.43 -0.43
C HIS A 133 5.09 -24.26 -1.68
N GLY A 134 5.14 -25.59 -1.60
CA GLY A 134 5.50 -26.45 -2.74
C GLY A 134 4.62 -26.23 -3.97
N TRP A 135 3.35 -25.87 -3.74
CA TRP A 135 2.37 -25.57 -4.79
C TRP A 135 2.81 -24.45 -5.74
N ILE A 136 3.61 -23.46 -5.30
CA ILE A 136 4.01 -22.33 -6.15
C ILE A 136 5.09 -22.73 -7.17
N PHE A 137 5.86 -23.78 -6.88
CA PHE A 137 6.93 -24.27 -7.74
C PHE A 137 6.43 -25.29 -8.77
N GLU A 138 5.22 -25.82 -8.59
CA GLU A 138 4.65 -26.81 -9.50
C GLU A 138 4.16 -26.17 -10.81
N PRO A 139 4.38 -26.83 -11.96
CA PRO A 139 3.91 -26.33 -13.24
C PRO A 139 2.38 -26.35 -13.31
N HIS A 140 1.81 -25.30 -13.91
CA HIS A 140 0.37 -25.15 -14.09
C HIS A 140 -0.21 -26.37 -14.83
N GLY A 141 -1.25 -26.98 -14.26
CA GLY A 141 -1.94 -28.16 -14.82
C GLY A 141 -1.33 -29.51 -14.43
N LYS A 142 -0.14 -29.57 -13.82
CA LYS A 142 0.48 -30.81 -13.32
C LYS A 142 0.76 -30.72 -11.82
N MET A 143 -0.31 -30.60 -11.03
CA MET A 143 -0.18 -30.58 -9.57
C MET A 143 0.13 -31.98 -9.03
N SER A 144 1.05 -32.05 -8.08
CA SER A 144 1.37 -33.26 -7.33
C SER A 144 0.16 -33.75 -6.53
N VAL A 145 0.15 -35.03 -6.12
CA VAL A 145 -0.92 -35.57 -5.28
C VAL A 145 -0.98 -34.84 -3.92
N THR A 146 0.18 -34.44 -3.37
CA THR A 146 0.26 -33.68 -2.12
C THR A 146 -0.36 -32.29 -2.27
N THR A 147 -0.01 -31.55 -3.33
CA THR A 147 -0.61 -30.24 -3.62
C THR A 147 -2.08 -30.35 -3.98
N LYS A 148 -2.51 -31.42 -4.67
CA LYS A 148 -3.93 -31.71 -4.90
C LYS A 148 -4.65 -32.02 -3.59
N ILE A 149 -4.08 -32.74 -2.64
CA ILE A 149 -4.73 -32.95 -1.34
C ILE A 149 -4.82 -31.61 -0.59
N TRP A 150 -3.74 -30.83 -0.58
CA TRP A 150 -3.71 -29.51 0.04
C TRP A 150 -4.72 -28.51 -0.57
N ALA A 151 -4.81 -28.44 -1.91
CA ALA A 151 -5.66 -27.51 -2.67
C ALA A 151 -7.06 -28.06 -3.02
N ALA A 152 -7.13 -29.28 -3.57
CA ALA A 152 -8.34 -29.92 -4.11
C ALA A 152 -9.21 -30.63 -3.07
N GLN A 153 -8.66 -31.11 -1.94
CA GLN A 153 -9.49 -31.57 -0.80
C GLN A 153 -9.90 -30.42 0.14
N ASN A 154 -9.71 -29.16 -0.28
CA ASN A 154 -10.14 -27.99 0.46
C ASN A 154 -9.62 -27.94 1.90
N LEU A 155 -8.50 -28.57 2.28
CA LEU A 155 -8.04 -28.56 3.68
C LEU A 155 -7.89 -27.13 4.19
N VAL A 156 -7.24 -26.25 3.41
CA VAL A 156 -7.17 -24.82 3.75
C VAL A 156 -8.57 -24.21 3.84
N LYS A 157 -9.47 -24.44 2.87
CA LYS A 157 -10.83 -23.86 2.88
C LYS A 157 -11.72 -24.40 4.00
N LEU A 158 -11.59 -25.67 4.36
CA LEU A 158 -12.29 -26.37 5.43
C LEU A 158 -11.92 -25.76 6.78
N PHE A 159 -10.63 -25.52 6.99
CA PHE A 159 -10.09 -24.87 8.20
C PHE A 159 -10.16 -23.34 8.16
N SER A 160 -10.56 -22.72 7.04
CA SER A 160 -10.66 -21.26 6.87
C SER A 160 -12.06 -20.69 7.08
N GLY A 161 -13.01 -21.46 7.61
CA GLY A 161 -14.37 -20.99 7.85
C GLY A 161 -15.10 -20.46 6.60
N ARG A 162 -16.36 -20.05 6.75
CA ARG A 162 -17.21 -19.67 5.59
C ARG A 162 -17.18 -18.18 5.23
N ARG A 163 -16.86 -17.28 6.17
CA ARG A 163 -16.87 -15.82 5.98
C ARG A 163 -15.79 -15.14 6.82
N PRO A 164 -14.51 -15.20 6.41
CA PRO A 164 -13.45 -14.52 7.14
C PRO A 164 -13.56 -13.00 6.99
N LEU A 165 -13.34 -12.30 8.09
CA LEU A 165 -13.15 -10.86 8.14
C LEU A 165 -11.70 -10.53 7.75
N LEU A 166 -11.43 -9.27 7.44
CA LEU A 166 -10.13 -8.79 6.94
C LEU A 166 -8.94 -9.33 7.76
N TYR A 167 -9.06 -9.31 9.09
CA TYR A 167 -7.99 -9.68 10.01
C TYR A 167 -8.08 -11.13 10.54
N SER A 168 -9.03 -11.93 10.06
CA SER A 168 -9.25 -13.30 10.56
C SER A 168 -8.00 -14.18 10.47
N PHE A 169 -7.21 -14.04 9.40
CA PHE A 169 -6.03 -14.89 9.17
C PHE A 169 -4.75 -14.40 9.87
N GLN A 170 -4.70 -13.18 10.43
CA GLN A 170 -3.44 -12.60 10.92
C GLN A 170 -2.74 -13.44 12.00
N ALA A 171 -3.52 -14.10 12.87
CA ALA A 171 -2.97 -14.99 13.90
C ALA A 171 -2.48 -16.34 13.35
N SER A 172 -2.96 -16.75 12.17
CA SER A 172 -2.67 -18.05 11.55
C SER A 172 -1.64 -17.97 10.43
N LEU A 173 -1.28 -16.76 9.98
CA LEU A 173 -0.22 -16.58 8.98
C LEU A 173 1.13 -17.07 9.51
N PRO A 174 1.96 -17.71 8.65
CA PRO A 174 3.30 -18.10 9.02
C PRO A 174 4.19 -16.87 9.28
N ARG A 175 5.26 -17.07 10.06
CA ARG A 175 6.32 -16.07 10.20
C ARG A 175 7.24 -16.18 8.99
N LEU A 176 7.85 -15.07 8.60
CA LEU A 176 8.85 -15.07 7.51
C LEU A 176 10.04 -15.97 7.91
N PRO A 177 10.42 -16.97 7.11
CA PRO A 177 11.54 -17.84 7.41
C PRO A 177 12.88 -17.08 7.29
N VAL A 178 13.88 -17.53 8.05
CA VAL A 178 15.26 -17.05 7.92
C VAL A 178 15.99 -17.97 6.94
N PRO A 179 16.45 -17.49 5.77
CA PRO A 179 17.21 -18.31 4.82
C PRO A 179 18.53 -18.83 5.40
N SER A 180 19.08 -19.90 4.82
CA SER A 180 20.43 -20.35 5.20
C SER A 180 21.51 -19.44 4.61
N ILE A 181 22.64 -19.31 5.32
CA ILE A 181 23.80 -18.54 4.84
C ILE A 181 24.30 -19.12 3.52
N ASP A 182 24.46 -20.45 3.44
CA ASP A 182 24.99 -21.11 2.24
C ASP A 182 24.16 -20.80 1.00
N ALA A 183 22.83 -20.87 1.10
CA ALA A 183 21.93 -20.55 -0.01
C ALA A 183 21.98 -19.05 -0.36
N THR A 184 22.12 -18.18 0.64
CA THR A 184 22.20 -16.73 0.46
C THR A 184 23.46 -16.33 -0.28
N ILE A 185 24.62 -16.84 0.15
CA ILE A 185 25.92 -16.57 -0.48
C ILE A 185 25.99 -17.15 -1.89
N ALA A 186 25.55 -18.41 -2.09
CA ALA A 186 25.56 -19.03 -3.41
C ALA A 186 24.71 -18.24 -4.43
N ARG A 187 23.50 -17.81 -4.03
CA ARG A 187 22.62 -17.00 -4.89
C ARG A 187 23.12 -15.58 -5.08
N TYR A 188 23.75 -14.99 -4.07
CA TYR A 188 24.38 -13.67 -4.22
C TYR A 188 25.49 -13.73 -5.26
N LEU A 189 26.42 -14.69 -5.15
CA LEU A 189 27.50 -14.90 -6.11
C LEU A 189 26.95 -15.19 -7.51
N GLU A 190 25.88 -15.98 -7.64
CA GLU A 190 25.20 -16.17 -8.94
C GLU A 190 24.67 -14.86 -9.52
N SER A 191 24.11 -13.98 -8.67
CA SER A 191 23.49 -12.71 -9.09
C SER A 191 24.47 -11.62 -9.52
N VAL A 192 25.68 -11.60 -8.95
CA VAL A 192 26.71 -10.59 -9.28
C VAL A 192 27.63 -11.03 -10.41
N ARG A 193 27.62 -12.32 -10.77
CA ARG A 193 28.44 -12.85 -11.87
C ARG A 193 28.30 -12.09 -13.19
N PRO A 194 27.10 -11.69 -13.67
CA PRO A 194 26.98 -10.94 -14.92
C PRO A 194 27.38 -9.46 -14.81
N LEU A 195 27.62 -8.96 -13.59
CA LEU A 195 27.93 -7.56 -13.30
C LEU A 195 29.43 -7.31 -13.09
N LEU A 196 30.19 -8.37 -12.75
CA LEU A 196 31.61 -8.29 -12.41
C LEU A 196 32.47 -8.98 -13.48
N ASP A 197 33.68 -8.45 -13.67
CA ASP A 197 34.71 -9.16 -14.43
C ASP A 197 35.26 -10.39 -13.67
N ASP A 198 36.15 -11.16 -14.30
CA ASP A 198 36.69 -12.39 -13.72
C ASP A 198 37.58 -12.17 -12.49
N GLU A 199 38.28 -11.04 -12.42
CA GLU A 199 39.15 -10.73 -11.29
C GLU A 199 38.35 -10.25 -10.09
N GLN A 200 37.43 -9.30 -10.33
CA GLN A 200 36.47 -8.80 -9.34
C GLN A 200 35.59 -9.92 -8.79
N TYR A 201 35.14 -10.84 -9.65
CA TYR A 201 34.34 -11.98 -9.22
C TYR A 201 35.11 -12.91 -8.28
N LYS A 202 36.38 -13.22 -8.59
CA LYS A 202 37.24 -14.04 -7.71
C LYS A 202 37.49 -13.36 -6.36
N GLN A 203 37.71 -12.04 -6.36
CA GLN A 203 37.84 -11.27 -5.12
C GLN A 203 36.55 -11.34 -4.30
N MET A 204 35.39 -11.13 -4.92
CA MET A 204 34.09 -11.23 -4.26
C MET A 204 33.83 -12.64 -3.72
N GLU A 205 34.18 -13.68 -4.48
CA GLU A 205 34.07 -15.07 -4.04
C GLU A 205 34.94 -15.35 -2.81
N SER A 206 36.17 -14.82 -2.76
CA SER A 206 37.06 -14.93 -1.59
C SER A 206 36.42 -14.29 -0.37
N VAL A 207 36.00 -13.03 -0.49
CA VAL A 207 35.42 -12.24 0.61
C VAL A 207 34.08 -12.83 1.09
N ALA A 208 33.26 -13.35 0.18
CA ALA A 208 32.01 -14.02 0.50
C ALA A 208 32.25 -15.36 1.24
N ASN A 209 33.26 -16.12 0.83
CA ASN A 209 33.64 -17.38 1.49
C ASN A 209 34.28 -17.17 2.85
N GLU A 210 35.05 -16.09 3.04
CA GLU A 210 35.53 -15.67 4.36
C GLU A 210 34.35 -15.34 5.27
N PHE A 211 33.45 -14.45 4.83
CA PHE A 211 32.26 -14.07 5.58
C PHE A 211 31.39 -15.28 5.96
N ARG A 212 31.22 -16.23 5.02
CA ARG A 212 30.48 -17.48 5.23
C ARG A 212 31.06 -18.30 6.39
N LYS A 213 32.39 -18.34 6.55
CA LYS A 213 33.06 -19.05 7.65
C LYS A 213 32.96 -18.25 8.96
N ASP A 214 33.30 -16.97 8.92
CA ASP A 214 33.24 -16.03 10.05
C ASP A 214 33.12 -14.60 9.49
N PRO A 215 32.20 -13.73 9.95
CA PRO A 215 31.31 -13.85 11.12
C PRO A 215 29.89 -14.38 10.86
N ALA A 216 29.53 -14.80 9.64
CA ALA A 216 28.13 -15.08 9.30
C ALA A 216 27.40 -16.05 10.25
N PRO A 217 27.98 -17.19 10.69
CA PRO A 217 27.29 -18.13 11.57
C PRO A 217 26.90 -17.51 12.92
N LYS A 218 27.69 -16.56 13.44
CA LYS A 218 27.37 -15.81 14.66
C LYS A 218 26.18 -14.88 14.42
N LEU A 219 26.19 -14.13 13.32
CA LEU A 219 25.10 -13.21 12.95
C LEU A 219 23.78 -13.97 12.74
N GLN A 220 23.83 -15.11 12.06
CA GLN A 220 22.67 -15.99 11.81
C GLN A 220 21.99 -16.44 13.10
N LYS A 221 22.76 -16.79 14.14
CA LYS A 221 22.20 -17.22 15.43
C LYS A 221 21.33 -16.12 16.06
N TYR A 222 21.76 -14.87 15.99
CA TYR A 222 20.97 -13.73 16.48
C TYR A 222 19.71 -13.49 15.63
N LEU A 223 19.78 -13.66 14.30
CA LEU A 223 18.59 -13.56 13.44
C LEU A 223 17.57 -14.66 13.72
N ILE A 224 18.03 -15.90 13.89
CA ILE A 224 17.17 -17.02 14.29
C ILE A 224 16.52 -16.73 15.64
N LEU A 225 17.29 -16.25 16.62
CA LEU A 225 16.74 -15.85 17.91
C LEU A 225 15.68 -14.76 17.75
N LYS A 226 15.93 -13.70 16.97
CA LYS A 226 14.93 -12.66 16.68
C LYS A 226 13.67 -13.24 16.04
N SER A 227 13.79 -14.22 15.14
CA SER A 227 12.63 -14.88 14.50
C SER A 227 11.71 -15.63 15.47
N TRP A 228 12.21 -16.02 16.65
CA TRP A 228 11.41 -16.69 17.69
C TRP A 228 10.56 -15.71 18.50
N TRP A 229 11.07 -14.50 18.73
CA TRP A 229 10.42 -13.47 19.56
C TRP A 229 9.61 -12.46 18.74
N ALA A 230 10.08 -12.10 17.54
CA ALA A 230 9.39 -11.17 16.67
C ALA A 230 8.26 -11.85 15.87
N THR A 231 7.23 -11.07 15.53
CA THR A 231 6.18 -11.45 14.57
C THR A 231 6.76 -11.65 13.17
N ASN A 232 7.70 -10.78 12.80
CA ASN A 232 8.51 -10.82 11.60
C ASN A 232 9.91 -10.27 11.94
N TYR A 233 10.97 -10.94 11.51
CA TYR A 233 12.34 -10.53 11.85
C TYR A 233 12.88 -9.38 10.95
N VAL A 234 12.15 -9.00 9.90
CA VAL A 234 12.57 -7.98 8.93
C VAL A 234 11.82 -6.67 9.12
N SER A 235 10.51 -6.73 9.38
CA SER A 235 9.60 -5.60 9.16
C SER A 235 9.90 -4.34 9.99
N ASP A 236 10.29 -4.50 11.26
CA ASP A 236 10.62 -3.36 12.14
C ASP A 236 11.92 -2.67 11.69
N TRP A 237 12.96 -3.45 11.42
CA TRP A 237 14.22 -2.92 10.91
C TRP A 237 14.09 -2.34 9.49
N TRP A 238 13.26 -2.94 8.64
CA TRP A 238 13.02 -2.42 7.29
C TRP A 238 12.33 -1.05 7.35
N GLU A 239 11.28 -0.91 8.16
CA GLU A 239 10.60 0.39 8.36
C GLU A 239 11.56 1.44 8.94
N GLU A 240 12.30 1.08 9.99
CA GLU A 240 13.19 2.01 10.69
C GLU A 240 14.40 2.45 9.84
N TYR A 241 15.20 1.51 9.34
CA TYR A 241 16.49 1.84 8.74
C TYR A 241 16.41 2.32 7.30
N ILE A 242 15.46 1.81 6.51
CA ILE A 242 15.36 2.18 5.09
C ILE A 242 14.59 3.49 4.91
N TYR A 243 13.52 3.67 5.67
CA TYR A 243 12.66 4.85 5.52
C TYR A 243 12.92 5.87 6.62
N LEU A 244 12.75 5.48 7.89
CA LEU A 244 12.67 6.43 9.00
C LEU A 244 14.00 7.03 9.42
N ARG A 245 15.14 6.35 9.19
CA ARG A 245 16.49 6.89 9.44
C ARG A 245 17.11 7.59 8.24
N SER A 246 16.59 7.38 7.02
CA SER A 246 17.03 8.16 5.86
C SER A 246 16.76 9.64 6.08
N ARG A 247 17.78 10.49 5.87
CA ARG A 247 17.71 11.95 6.07
C ARG A 247 17.47 12.73 4.77
N SER A 248 17.50 12.03 3.63
CA SER A 248 17.22 12.62 2.33
C SER A 248 15.75 13.08 2.21
N PRO A 249 15.45 14.12 1.42
CA PRO A 249 14.09 14.54 1.13
C PRO A 249 13.21 13.41 0.58
N ILE A 250 12.00 13.26 1.11
CA ILE A 250 11.13 12.08 0.82
C ILE A 250 10.26 12.26 -0.43
N MET A 251 10.00 13.50 -0.86
CA MET A 251 9.06 13.85 -1.95
C MET A 251 9.28 13.06 -3.24
N VAL A 252 10.52 12.96 -3.70
CA VAL A 252 10.89 12.22 -4.93
C VAL A 252 11.59 10.90 -4.59
N ASN A 253 12.45 10.91 -3.58
CA ASN A 253 13.34 9.78 -3.28
C ASN A 253 12.63 8.62 -2.53
N SER A 254 11.41 8.83 -2.04
CA SER A 254 10.67 7.80 -1.30
C SER A 254 9.19 7.74 -1.64
N ASN A 255 8.50 8.89 -1.73
CA ASN A 255 7.06 8.91 -2.01
C ASN A 255 6.78 8.44 -3.44
N TYR A 256 5.62 7.83 -3.62
CA TYR A 256 5.13 7.38 -4.92
C TYR A 256 3.75 7.96 -5.18
N TYR A 257 3.31 7.95 -6.43
CA TYR A 257 2.01 8.51 -6.81
C TYR A 257 1.11 7.51 -7.53
N VAL A 258 -0.19 7.84 -7.63
CA VAL A 258 -1.19 7.10 -8.41
C VAL A 258 -2.10 8.07 -9.18
N MET A 259 -2.53 7.67 -10.38
CA MET A 259 -3.30 8.48 -11.34
C MET A 259 -4.78 8.07 -11.44
N ASP A 260 -5.64 9.03 -11.79
CA ASP A 260 -7.05 8.82 -12.16
C ASP A 260 -7.25 7.84 -13.34
N LEU A 261 -8.52 7.66 -13.71
CA LEU A 261 -8.93 7.12 -14.98
C LEU A 261 -8.28 7.86 -16.17
N LEU A 262 -7.74 7.09 -17.11
CA LEU A 262 -7.07 7.58 -18.32
C LEU A 262 -8.03 8.35 -19.22
N TYR A 263 -9.09 7.68 -19.68
CA TYR A 263 -9.93 8.17 -20.79
C TYR A 263 -11.23 8.85 -20.35
N ILE A 264 -11.60 8.74 -19.07
CA ILE A 264 -12.86 9.27 -18.55
C ILE A 264 -12.57 10.30 -17.46
N THR A 265 -13.35 11.37 -17.47
CA THR A 265 -13.44 12.33 -16.37
C THR A 265 -14.92 12.40 -15.99
N PRO A 266 -15.34 11.75 -14.89
CA PRO A 266 -16.77 11.61 -14.58
C PRO A 266 -17.51 12.94 -14.34
N THR A 267 -16.80 13.97 -13.87
CA THR A 267 -17.29 15.35 -13.83
C THR A 267 -16.12 16.31 -13.98
N HIS A 268 -16.35 17.46 -14.63
CA HIS A 268 -15.36 18.54 -14.72
C HIS A 268 -15.41 19.50 -13.52
N ARG A 269 -16.34 19.31 -12.59
CA ARG A 269 -16.45 20.10 -11.37
C ARG A 269 -15.52 19.54 -10.30
N GLN A 270 -14.45 20.27 -9.99
CA GLN A 270 -13.46 19.90 -8.97
C GLN A 270 -14.10 19.61 -7.60
N ALA A 271 -14.99 20.48 -7.11
CA ALA A 271 -15.63 20.30 -5.81
C ALA A 271 -16.53 19.06 -5.76
N ALA A 272 -17.32 18.81 -6.81
CA ALA A 272 -18.18 17.62 -6.91
C ALA A 272 -17.35 16.33 -6.93
N ARG A 273 -16.28 16.31 -7.76
CA ARG A 273 -15.36 15.18 -7.84
C ARG A 273 -14.76 14.86 -6.48
N ALA A 274 -14.21 15.87 -5.80
CA ALA A 274 -13.66 15.71 -4.47
C ALA A 274 -14.71 15.23 -3.45
N GLY A 275 -15.94 15.75 -3.52
CA GLY A 275 -17.07 15.37 -2.67
C GLY A 275 -17.39 13.88 -2.71
N ASN A 276 -17.59 13.33 -3.92
CA ASN A 276 -17.86 11.91 -4.10
C ASN A 276 -16.69 11.02 -3.63
N VAL A 277 -15.46 11.36 -4.01
CA VAL A 277 -14.28 10.54 -3.72
C VAL A 277 -13.98 10.51 -2.22
N VAL A 278 -14.09 11.65 -1.55
CA VAL A 278 -13.94 11.71 -0.09
C VAL A 278 -15.05 10.91 0.59
N HIS A 279 -16.30 10.98 0.11
CA HIS A 279 -17.36 10.13 0.65
C HIS A 279 -17.07 8.63 0.44
N ALA A 280 -16.57 8.23 -0.74
CA ALA A 280 -16.15 6.87 -1.02
C ALA A 280 -15.00 6.42 -0.10
N MET A 281 -14.03 7.31 0.20
CA MET A 281 -12.98 7.06 1.20
C MET A 281 -13.57 6.84 2.60
N LEU A 282 -14.58 7.62 3.00
CA LEU A 282 -15.26 7.43 4.28
C LEU A 282 -16.00 6.08 4.34
N MET A 283 -16.63 5.65 3.25
CA MET A 283 -17.24 4.32 3.15
C MET A 283 -16.19 3.21 3.28
N TYR A 284 -15.07 3.35 2.58
CA TYR A 284 -13.95 2.41 2.66
C TYR A 284 -13.38 2.33 4.07
N ARG A 285 -13.09 3.50 4.68
CA ARG A 285 -12.58 3.63 6.05
C ARG A 285 -13.51 2.99 7.06
N ARG A 286 -14.84 3.16 6.91
CA ARG A 286 -15.83 2.50 7.79
C ARG A 286 -15.77 0.98 7.70
N LYS A 287 -15.63 0.42 6.50
CA LYS A 287 -15.47 -1.03 6.30
C LYS A 287 -14.15 -1.54 6.89
N LEU A 288 -13.08 -0.77 6.71
CA LEU A 288 -11.75 -1.05 7.26
C LEU A 288 -11.75 -1.07 8.80
N ASP A 289 -12.29 -0.02 9.43
CA ASP A 289 -12.43 0.10 10.89
C ASP A 289 -13.22 -1.07 11.51
N ARG A 290 -14.12 -1.68 10.73
CA ARG A 290 -14.93 -2.85 11.14
C ARG A 290 -14.31 -4.17 10.71
N GLY A 291 -13.22 -4.18 9.93
CA GLY A 291 -12.64 -5.40 9.36
C GLY A 291 -13.58 -6.12 8.37
N GLU A 292 -14.53 -5.42 7.76
CA GLU A 292 -15.56 -5.98 6.87
C GLU A 292 -15.07 -6.19 5.43
N HIS A 293 -13.88 -5.70 5.08
CA HIS A 293 -13.25 -5.99 3.79
C HIS A 293 -12.88 -7.48 3.71
N ALA A 294 -13.03 -8.06 2.53
CA ALA A 294 -12.61 -9.43 2.28
C ALA A 294 -11.08 -9.53 2.36
N PRO A 295 -10.51 -10.57 3.02
CA PRO A 295 -9.09 -10.83 2.94
C PRO A 295 -8.65 -11.06 1.50
N LEU A 296 -7.57 -10.41 1.09
CA LEU A 296 -6.93 -10.70 -0.18
C LEU A 296 -6.31 -12.11 -0.15
N ARG A 297 -6.42 -12.84 -1.26
CA ARG A 297 -5.89 -14.20 -1.39
C ARG A 297 -5.09 -14.35 -2.68
N ALA A 298 -3.92 -14.98 -2.60
CA ALA A 298 -3.22 -15.48 -3.76
C ALA A 298 -3.92 -16.77 -4.27
N LEU A 299 -4.16 -16.83 -5.58
CA LEU A 299 -4.90 -17.92 -6.24
C LEU A 299 -6.25 -18.24 -5.58
N ASP A 300 -6.92 -17.23 -4.99
CA ASP A 300 -8.18 -17.38 -4.22
C ASP A 300 -8.13 -18.34 -3.02
N ILE A 301 -6.95 -18.85 -2.67
CA ILE A 301 -6.75 -19.88 -1.64
C ILE A 301 -5.90 -19.34 -0.48
N VAL A 302 -4.72 -18.80 -0.77
CA VAL A 302 -3.74 -18.44 0.26
C VAL A 302 -3.97 -17.00 0.74
N PRO A 303 -4.38 -16.78 2.00
CA PRO A 303 -4.61 -15.44 2.52
C PRO A 303 -3.32 -14.63 2.60
N MET A 304 -3.43 -13.33 2.34
CA MET A 304 -2.33 -12.38 2.47
C MET A 304 -2.49 -11.50 3.73
N CYS A 305 -1.37 -10.99 4.23
CA CYS A 305 -1.32 -10.08 5.36
C CYS A 305 -2.00 -8.74 5.01
N SER A 306 -2.80 -8.24 5.96
CA SER A 306 -3.58 -7.00 5.86
C SER A 306 -3.09 -5.94 6.85
N TYR A 307 -1.98 -6.16 7.55
CA TYR A 307 -1.44 -5.26 8.57
C TYR A 307 -1.25 -3.83 8.04
N GLN A 308 -0.68 -3.70 6.85
CA GLN A 308 -0.45 -2.40 6.20
C GLN A 308 -1.77 -1.62 5.96
N MET A 309 -2.91 -2.31 5.79
CA MET A 309 -4.20 -1.67 5.52
C MET A 309 -4.70 -0.86 6.73
N GLU A 310 -4.32 -1.23 7.96
CA GLU A 310 -4.73 -0.52 9.18
C GLU A 310 -4.22 0.93 9.19
N ARG A 311 -3.06 1.17 8.60
CA ARG A 311 -2.34 2.44 8.64
C ARG A 311 -2.66 3.37 7.46
N ILE A 312 -3.64 3.05 6.61
CA ILE A 312 -4.01 3.89 5.45
C ILE A 312 -4.46 5.29 5.89
N PHE A 313 -5.37 5.38 6.86
CA PHE A 313 -5.96 6.65 7.33
C PHE A 313 -5.43 7.02 8.71
N ASN A 314 -5.51 8.32 9.04
CA ASN A 314 -5.10 8.87 10.33
C ASN A 314 -3.61 8.61 10.65
N THR A 315 -2.79 8.53 9.61
CA THR A 315 -1.37 8.22 9.73
C THR A 315 -0.56 9.36 9.15
N THR A 316 0.48 9.76 9.87
CA THR A 316 1.42 10.80 9.47
C THR A 316 2.80 10.41 9.96
N ARG A 317 3.81 10.56 9.12
CA ARG A 317 5.22 10.48 9.49
C ARG A 317 5.64 11.77 10.18
N ILE A 318 6.23 11.67 11.35
CA ILE A 318 6.68 12.82 12.13
C ILE A 318 8.20 12.91 12.00
N PRO A 319 8.76 14.06 11.61
CA PRO A 319 10.20 14.23 11.48
C PRO A 319 10.88 14.16 12.86
N GLY A 320 12.00 13.45 12.92
CA GLY A 320 12.94 13.49 14.04
C GLY A 320 14.32 13.90 13.57
N VAL A 321 15.20 14.30 14.49
CA VAL A 321 16.58 14.68 14.13
C VAL A 321 17.32 13.46 13.57
N ASP A 322 17.43 12.40 14.36
CA ASP A 322 18.11 11.16 13.94
C ASP A 322 17.17 10.19 13.22
N THR A 323 15.95 10.04 13.74
CA THR A 323 14.98 9.03 13.28
C THR A 323 13.57 9.61 13.30
N ASP A 324 12.88 9.52 12.18
CA ASP A 324 11.45 9.85 12.08
C ASP A 324 10.60 8.75 12.73
N TYR A 325 9.32 9.00 12.97
CA TYR A 325 8.41 7.93 13.40
C TYR A 325 7.04 8.04 12.74
N VAL A 326 6.39 6.91 12.52
CA VAL A 326 5.02 6.86 11.96
C VAL A 326 4.01 6.97 13.10
N GLN A 327 3.28 8.07 13.17
CA GLN A 327 2.16 8.23 14.08
C GLN A 327 0.88 7.72 13.43
N HIS A 328 0.26 6.69 14.01
CA HIS A 328 -1.07 6.21 13.61
C HIS A 328 -2.09 6.43 14.74
N LEU A 329 -3.21 7.09 14.42
CA LEU A 329 -4.28 7.37 15.38
C LEU A 329 -5.49 6.46 15.16
N LYS A 330 -6.00 5.90 16.26
CA LYS A 330 -7.18 5.00 16.23
C LYS A 330 -8.44 5.68 15.68
N GLU A 331 -8.61 6.97 15.94
CA GLU A 331 -9.77 7.74 15.47
C GLU A 331 -9.39 9.18 15.10
N SER A 332 -9.98 9.65 14.00
CA SER A 332 -9.93 11.04 13.56
C SER A 332 -11.25 11.42 12.88
N LYS A 333 -11.75 12.64 13.14
CA LYS A 333 -13.09 13.07 12.71
C LYS A 333 -13.07 14.19 11.67
N HIS A 334 -11.90 14.66 11.29
CA HIS A 334 -11.73 15.76 10.33
C HIS A 334 -10.71 15.40 9.25
N MET A 335 -10.74 16.18 8.18
CA MET A 335 -9.69 16.24 7.18
C MET A 335 -9.11 17.64 7.14
N VAL A 336 -7.95 17.77 6.51
CA VAL A 336 -7.41 19.06 6.10
C VAL A 336 -7.49 19.18 4.60
N VAL A 337 -7.91 20.36 4.14
CA VAL A 337 -7.98 20.75 2.74
C VAL A 337 -6.99 21.89 2.51
N TYR A 338 -6.13 21.73 1.53
CA TYR A 338 -5.22 22.77 1.05
C TYR A 338 -5.78 23.39 -0.23
N HIS A 339 -5.75 24.72 -0.33
CA HIS A 339 -6.05 25.45 -1.56
C HIS A 339 -5.30 26.78 -1.62
N LYS A 340 -4.49 26.99 -2.66
CA LYS A 340 -3.70 28.22 -2.91
C LYS A 340 -2.94 28.73 -1.67
N GLY A 341 -2.15 27.85 -1.05
CA GLY A 341 -1.32 28.20 0.09
C GLY A 341 -2.02 28.31 1.43
N ARG A 342 -3.30 27.93 1.52
CA ARG A 342 -4.12 28.03 2.74
C ARG A 342 -4.61 26.66 3.18
N PHE A 343 -4.74 26.48 4.48
CA PHE A 343 -5.18 25.22 5.07
C PHE A 343 -6.52 25.37 5.77
N PHE A 344 -7.43 24.44 5.53
CA PHE A 344 -8.78 24.44 6.10
C PHE A 344 -9.07 23.11 6.77
N LYS A 345 -9.60 23.16 7.99
CA LYS A 345 -10.15 21.98 8.67
C LYS A 345 -11.61 21.80 8.25
N VAL A 346 -11.91 20.60 7.76
CA VAL A 346 -13.26 20.18 7.38
C VAL A 346 -13.67 18.97 8.22
N TRP A 347 -14.80 19.07 8.91
CA TRP A 347 -15.36 17.93 9.65
C TRP A 347 -15.95 16.90 8.68
N LEU A 348 -15.72 15.61 8.93
CA LEU A 348 -16.20 14.52 8.08
C LEU A 348 -17.54 13.94 8.55
N TYR A 349 -18.00 14.39 9.73
CA TYR A 349 -19.17 13.85 10.43
C TYR A 349 -20.07 14.99 10.89
N TYR A 350 -21.38 14.80 10.77
CA TYR A 350 -22.40 15.69 11.33
C TYR A 350 -23.59 14.84 11.80
N GLY A 351 -24.11 15.11 13.00
CA GLY A 351 -25.23 14.35 13.56
C GLY A 351 -24.99 12.83 13.66
N GLY A 352 -23.76 12.39 13.93
CA GLY A 352 -23.38 10.97 14.03
C GLY A 352 -23.29 10.22 12.70
N ARG A 353 -23.56 10.86 11.56
CA ARG A 353 -23.37 10.29 10.22
C ARG A 353 -22.18 10.91 9.50
N HIS A 354 -21.75 10.25 8.41
CA HIS A 354 -20.81 10.87 7.48
C HIS A 354 -21.50 12.02 6.74
N LEU A 355 -20.74 13.03 6.36
CA LEU A 355 -21.22 14.00 5.38
C LEU A 355 -21.51 13.30 4.04
N GLN A 356 -22.62 13.68 3.42
CA GLN A 356 -23.02 13.21 2.10
C GLN A 356 -22.17 13.87 1.01
N PRO A 357 -22.11 13.30 -0.20
CA PRO A 357 -21.30 13.87 -1.27
C PRO A 357 -21.65 15.33 -1.61
N SER A 358 -22.95 15.66 -1.71
CA SER A 358 -23.44 17.03 -1.97
C SER A 358 -23.07 18.02 -0.85
N GLU A 359 -23.05 17.56 0.40
CA GLU A 359 -22.61 18.35 1.54
C GLU A 359 -21.10 18.62 1.51
N LEU A 360 -20.30 17.62 1.15
CA LEU A 360 -18.85 17.76 0.98
C LEU A 360 -18.52 18.69 -0.20
N GLU A 361 -19.21 18.52 -1.34
CA GLU A 361 -19.10 19.43 -2.48
C GLU A 361 -19.36 20.88 -2.06
N MET A 362 -20.43 21.15 -1.32
CA MET A 362 -20.73 22.50 -0.82
C MET A 362 -19.58 23.05 0.05
N GLN A 363 -19.00 22.23 0.94
CA GLN A 363 -17.90 22.64 1.80
C GLN A 363 -16.63 22.94 0.99
N PHE A 364 -16.31 22.13 -0.01
CA PHE A 364 -15.17 22.37 -0.90
C PHE A 364 -15.40 23.57 -1.80
N GLN A 365 -16.62 23.79 -2.29
CA GLN A 365 -16.95 24.99 -3.07
C GLN A 365 -16.82 26.27 -2.25
N LYS A 366 -17.14 26.24 -0.95
CA LYS A 366 -16.89 27.38 -0.04
C LYS A 366 -15.38 27.70 0.03
N ILE A 367 -14.52 26.69 0.09
CA ILE A 367 -13.05 26.87 0.10
C ILE A 367 -12.56 27.43 -1.24
N LEU A 368 -13.04 26.91 -2.37
CA LEU A 368 -12.67 27.41 -3.71
C LEU A 368 -13.10 28.86 -3.94
N ASN A 369 -14.24 29.26 -3.35
CA ASN A 369 -14.77 30.61 -3.46
C ASN A 369 -14.14 31.60 -2.46
N ASP A 370 -13.38 31.10 -1.47
CA ASP A 370 -12.73 31.93 -0.46
C ASP A 370 -11.54 32.68 -1.09
N LYS A 371 -11.60 34.02 -1.04
CA LYS A 371 -10.59 34.94 -1.61
C LYS A 371 -9.62 35.51 -0.58
N THR A 372 -9.65 35.03 0.66
CA THR A 372 -8.71 35.47 1.71
C THR A 372 -7.28 35.14 1.30
N GLU A 373 -6.34 36.07 1.45
CA GLU A 373 -4.92 35.82 1.16
C GLU A 373 -4.28 34.95 2.27
N PRO A 374 -3.26 34.13 1.97
CA PRO A 374 -2.53 33.37 2.97
C PRO A 374 -1.83 34.31 3.97
N GLN A 375 -1.70 33.85 5.22
CA GLN A 375 -0.98 34.58 6.25
C GLN A 375 0.53 34.66 5.92
N PRO A 376 1.28 35.64 6.46
CA PRO A 376 2.72 35.74 6.24
C PRO A 376 3.43 34.42 6.55
N GLY A 377 4.20 33.91 5.59
CA GLY A 377 4.87 32.60 5.67
C GLY A 377 3.99 31.38 5.40
N GLU A 378 2.65 31.47 5.44
CA GLU A 378 1.73 30.33 5.33
C GLU A 378 1.82 29.63 3.97
N LEU A 379 1.94 30.43 2.89
CA LEU A 379 1.88 29.97 1.49
C LEU A 379 2.76 28.74 1.23
N LYS A 380 3.96 28.71 1.81
CA LYS A 380 4.97 27.68 1.55
C LYS A 380 5.23 26.76 2.74
N VAL A 381 4.44 26.79 3.82
CA VAL A 381 4.67 25.98 5.04
C VAL A 381 4.89 24.50 4.73
N ALA A 382 4.13 23.93 3.79
CA ALA A 382 4.25 22.50 3.47
C ALA A 382 5.60 22.13 2.80
N ALA A 383 6.37 23.11 2.29
CA ALA A 383 7.71 22.90 1.75
C ALA A 383 8.67 22.30 2.78
N LEU A 384 8.43 22.53 4.08
CA LEU A 384 9.18 21.87 5.15
C LEU A 384 9.08 20.35 5.07
N THR A 385 7.94 19.81 4.62
CA THR A 385 7.76 18.36 4.45
C THR A 385 8.44 17.82 3.17
N ALA A 386 8.75 18.71 2.22
CA ALA A 386 9.34 18.38 0.93
C ALA A 386 10.87 18.40 0.94
N GLY A 387 11.47 19.25 1.80
CA GLY A 387 12.91 19.40 1.95
C GLY A 387 13.57 18.34 2.83
N GLU A 388 14.74 18.69 3.37
CA GLU A 388 15.53 17.80 4.24
C GLU A 388 14.86 17.53 5.59
N ARG A 389 15.12 16.33 6.15
CA ARG A 389 14.42 15.86 7.34
C ARG A 389 14.86 16.56 8.63
N ILE A 390 16.15 16.91 8.73
CA ILE A 390 16.74 17.53 9.94
C ILE A 390 16.28 18.99 10.10
N PRO A 391 16.35 19.87 9.07
CA PRO A 391 15.78 21.21 9.16
C PRO A 391 14.29 21.18 9.50
N TRP A 392 13.53 20.25 8.92
CA TRP A 392 12.12 20.09 9.25
C TRP A 392 11.90 19.68 10.72
N ALA A 393 12.62 18.67 11.22
CA ALA A 393 12.54 18.27 12.63
C ALA A 393 12.86 19.43 13.60
N THR A 394 13.88 20.21 13.28
CA THR A 394 14.35 21.34 14.09
C THR A 394 13.34 22.49 14.06
N ALA A 395 12.82 22.84 12.88
CA ALA A 395 11.79 23.86 12.73
C ALA A 395 10.50 23.46 13.47
N ARG A 396 10.09 22.19 13.36
CA ARG A 396 8.94 21.64 14.08
C ARG A 396 9.08 21.80 15.59
N ALA A 397 10.23 21.47 16.15
CA ALA A 397 10.50 21.59 17.59
C ALA A 397 10.51 23.06 18.06
N THR A 398 11.06 23.97 17.25
CA THR A 398 11.27 25.37 17.61
C THR A 398 10.00 26.21 17.44
N PHE A 399 9.34 26.13 16.28
CA PHE A 399 8.26 27.05 15.89
C PHE A 399 6.85 26.44 15.97
N PHE A 400 6.73 25.11 16.02
CA PHE A 400 5.44 24.41 15.97
C PHE A 400 5.13 23.59 17.23
N SER A 401 5.95 23.70 18.28
CA SER A 401 5.76 22.94 19.52
C SER A 401 4.75 23.56 20.49
N GLN A 402 4.45 24.86 20.33
CA GLN A 402 3.56 25.62 21.21
C GLN A 402 2.62 26.57 20.43
N GLY A 403 1.64 27.14 21.15
CA GLY A 403 0.78 28.20 20.62
C GLY A 403 -0.14 27.80 19.47
N VAL A 404 -0.39 28.77 18.59
CA VAL A 404 -1.31 28.64 17.45
C VAL A 404 -0.77 27.68 16.39
N ASN A 405 0.53 27.76 16.09
CA ASN A 405 1.21 26.87 15.14
C ASN A 405 1.08 25.40 15.52
N LYS A 406 1.26 25.06 16.81
CA LYS A 406 1.04 23.70 17.30
C LYS A 406 -0.37 23.23 17.04
N THR A 407 -1.37 24.08 17.31
CA THR A 407 -2.79 23.72 17.12
C THR A 407 -3.10 23.42 15.64
N SER A 408 -2.54 24.22 14.74
CA SER A 408 -2.68 24.04 13.29
C SER A 408 -1.94 22.82 12.78
N LEU A 409 -0.67 22.63 13.17
CA LEU A 409 0.11 21.45 12.83
C LEU A 409 -0.53 20.16 13.36
N ASP A 410 -0.95 20.13 14.63
CA ASP A 410 -1.68 19.01 15.22
C ASP A 410 -2.96 18.70 14.41
N THR A 411 -3.63 19.72 13.87
CA THR A 411 -4.82 19.53 13.05
C THR A 411 -4.47 18.81 11.74
N ILE A 412 -3.33 19.11 11.12
CA ILE A 412 -2.83 18.43 9.92
C ILE A 412 -2.39 17.00 10.24
N GLU A 413 -1.53 16.83 11.25
CA GLU A 413 -0.98 15.54 11.65
C GLU A 413 -2.09 14.57 12.10
N LYS A 414 -3.11 15.06 12.82
CA LYS A 414 -4.24 14.24 13.29
C LYS A 414 -5.35 14.05 12.26
N ALA A 415 -5.29 14.70 11.08
CA ALA A 415 -6.32 14.57 10.04
C ALA A 415 -6.45 13.12 9.54
N ALA A 416 -7.66 12.70 9.18
CA ALA A 416 -7.88 11.38 8.59
C ALA A 416 -7.39 11.30 7.14
N ILE A 417 -7.54 12.40 6.40
CA ILE A 417 -7.24 12.58 4.97
C ILE A 417 -6.64 13.98 4.82
N PHE A 418 -5.65 14.12 3.95
CA PHE A 418 -5.19 15.42 3.45
C PHE A 418 -5.63 15.55 1.99
N LEU A 419 -6.37 16.61 1.66
CA LEU A 419 -6.89 16.88 0.32
C LEU A 419 -6.26 18.16 -0.21
N THR A 420 -5.74 18.14 -1.43
CA THR A 420 -5.35 19.32 -2.18
C THR A 420 -6.37 19.62 -3.25
N LEU A 421 -6.98 20.80 -3.19
CA LEU A 421 -7.73 21.38 -4.29
C LEU A 421 -6.76 22.21 -5.13
N ASP A 422 -6.20 21.59 -6.16
CA ASP A 422 -5.17 22.20 -7.02
C ASP A 422 -5.80 23.26 -7.93
N ASP A 423 -5.11 24.37 -8.16
CA ASP A 423 -5.58 25.45 -9.03
C ASP A 423 -5.24 25.22 -10.51
N GLU A 424 -4.40 24.23 -10.80
CA GLU A 424 -4.04 23.81 -12.15
C GLU A 424 -4.89 22.65 -12.66
N ALA A 425 -4.92 22.50 -13.99
CA ALA A 425 -5.56 21.39 -14.67
C ALA A 425 -4.49 20.46 -15.24
N HIS A 426 -4.48 19.21 -14.78
CA HIS A 426 -3.59 18.16 -15.27
C HIS A 426 -4.41 16.92 -15.65
N GLY A 427 -3.83 16.03 -16.44
CA GLY A 427 -4.48 14.79 -16.87
C GLY A 427 -3.97 14.30 -18.21
N TYR A 428 -4.35 13.06 -18.55
CA TYR A 428 -4.03 12.51 -19.85
C TYR A 428 -4.87 13.16 -20.95
N ASP A 429 -4.19 13.65 -21.97
CA ASP A 429 -4.75 14.26 -23.18
C ASP A 429 -4.02 13.65 -24.39
N GLN A 430 -4.78 12.98 -25.27
CA GLN A 430 -4.23 12.29 -26.45
C GLN A 430 -3.63 13.26 -27.47
N GLU A 431 -4.11 14.51 -27.51
CA GLU A 431 -3.66 15.51 -28.48
C GLU A 431 -2.39 16.23 -28.02
N LYS A 432 -2.08 16.18 -26.71
CA LYS A 432 -0.92 16.84 -26.13
C LYS A 432 0.17 15.82 -25.81
N LEU A 433 1.26 15.93 -26.56
CA LEU A 433 2.49 15.20 -26.28
C LEU A 433 2.96 15.48 -24.84
N ARG A 434 3.43 14.45 -24.13
CA ARG A 434 3.92 14.53 -22.73
C ARG A 434 2.88 14.96 -21.69
N SER A 435 1.57 14.95 -22.00
CA SER A 435 0.51 15.26 -21.02
C SER A 435 0.56 14.32 -19.81
N LEU A 436 0.88 13.04 -20.02
CA LEU A 436 1.04 12.06 -18.96
C LEU A 436 2.29 12.30 -18.10
N ASP A 437 3.36 12.82 -18.70
CA ASP A 437 4.62 13.15 -18.03
C ASP A 437 4.42 14.32 -17.07
N LEU A 438 3.77 15.39 -17.54
CA LEU A 438 3.41 16.55 -16.71
C LEU A 438 2.48 16.14 -15.56
N TYR A 439 1.53 15.25 -15.86
CA TYR A 439 0.61 14.74 -14.84
C TYR A 439 1.34 13.92 -13.76
N ALA A 440 2.29 13.07 -14.16
CA ALA A 440 3.14 12.31 -13.23
C ALA A 440 3.96 13.24 -12.33
N LYS A 441 4.63 14.24 -12.91
CA LYS A 441 5.41 15.25 -12.16
C LYS A 441 4.56 15.98 -11.12
N SER A 442 3.39 16.46 -11.55
CA SER A 442 2.45 17.18 -10.67
C SER A 442 1.93 16.31 -9.50
N LEU A 443 1.76 15.01 -9.73
CA LEU A 443 1.36 14.06 -8.67
C LEU A 443 2.52 13.66 -7.75
N LEU A 444 3.75 13.57 -8.26
CA LEU A 444 4.91 13.23 -7.45
C LEU A 444 5.33 14.38 -6.53
N HIS A 445 5.55 15.58 -7.09
CA HIS A 445 6.12 16.71 -6.35
C HIS A 445 5.27 17.98 -6.36
N GLY A 446 4.32 18.11 -7.30
CA GLY A 446 3.48 19.31 -7.40
C GLY A 446 4.32 20.59 -7.49
N LYS A 447 3.95 21.61 -6.72
CA LYS A 447 4.69 22.88 -6.56
C LYS A 447 5.70 22.83 -5.41
N CYS A 448 5.99 21.65 -4.84
CA CYS A 448 6.83 21.42 -3.66
C CYS A 448 6.29 21.98 -2.33
N TYR A 449 5.21 22.76 -2.33
CA TYR A 449 4.59 23.31 -1.11
C TYR A 449 3.07 23.12 -1.05
N ASP A 450 2.48 22.48 -2.06
CA ASP A 450 1.05 22.25 -2.22
C ASP A 450 0.64 20.82 -1.84
N ARG A 451 1.51 20.07 -1.18
CA ARG A 451 1.26 18.71 -0.70
C ARG A 451 1.82 18.58 0.71
N TRP A 452 1.25 17.68 1.50
CA TRP A 452 1.83 17.28 2.79
C TRP A 452 2.49 15.91 2.64
N PHE A 453 3.78 15.89 2.33
CA PHE A 453 4.50 14.66 1.95
C PHE A 453 4.66 13.66 3.10
N ASP A 454 4.54 14.14 4.33
CA ASP A 454 4.55 13.33 5.55
C ASP A 454 3.23 12.59 5.80
N LYS A 455 2.14 12.96 5.11
CA LYS A 455 0.85 12.29 5.30
C LYS A 455 0.91 10.91 4.65
N SER A 456 0.25 9.91 5.24
CA SER A 456 0.17 8.56 4.65
C SER A 456 -0.21 8.60 3.17
N PHE A 457 -1.15 9.47 2.82
CA PHE A 457 -1.36 9.93 1.46
C PHE A 457 -1.97 11.34 1.42
N THR A 458 -1.68 12.08 0.35
CA THR A 458 -2.34 13.33 -0.04
C THR A 458 -3.21 13.06 -1.27
N LEU A 459 -4.53 13.21 -1.14
CA LEU A 459 -5.47 13.19 -2.26
C LEU A 459 -5.38 14.52 -3.02
N ILE A 460 -5.31 14.48 -4.35
CA ILE A 460 -5.14 15.65 -5.20
C ILE A 460 -6.32 15.70 -6.16
N ALA A 461 -7.07 16.79 -6.14
CA ALA A 461 -8.16 17.06 -7.07
C ALA A 461 -7.82 18.30 -7.89
N TYR A 462 -7.69 18.12 -9.21
CA TYR A 462 -7.35 19.18 -10.15
C TYR A 462 -8.58 19.98 -10.59
N LYS A 463 -8.34 21.20 -11.08
CA LYS A 463 -9.38 22.14 -11.51
C LYS A 463 -10.35 21.56 -12.56
N ASN A 464 -9.87 20.66 -13.42
CA ASN A 464 -10.64 19.99 -14.47
C ASN A 464 -11.39 18.72 -14.00
N GLY A 465 -11.35 18.40 -12.70
CA GLY A 465 -12.00 17.22 -12.12
C GLY A 465 -11.18 15.93 -12.20
N LYS A 466 -9.92 15.96 -12.68
CA LYS A 466 -9.00 14.81 -12.57
C LYS A 466 -8.49 14.64 -11.14
N LEU A 467 -8.10 13.41 -10.80
CA LEU A 467 -7.65 13.04 -9.46
C LEU A 467 -6.32 12.29 -9.45
N GLY A 468 -5.53 12.44 -8.40
CA GLY A 468 -4.52 11.44 -8.07
C GLY A 468 -4.20 11.46 -6.59
N ALA A 469 -3.18 10.70 -6.21
CA ALA A 469 -2.68 10.76 -4.86
C ALA A 469 -1.16 10.61 -4.82
N ASN A 470 -0.54 11.27 -3.85
CA ASN A 470 0.84 11.04 -3.43
C ASN A 470 0.80 10.23 -2.12
N ALA A 471 1.66 9.23 -1.96
CA ALA A 471 1.68 8.36 -0.79
C ALA A 471 3.09 8.27 -0.19
N GLU A 472 3.16 8.38 1.14
CA GLU A 472 4.38 8.18 1.91
C GLU A 472 4.64 6.67 2.06
N HIS A 473 5.88 6.23 1.86
CA HIS A 473 6.19 4.81 1.62
C HIS A 473 6.59 4.00 2.88
N SER A 474 6.89 4.66 4.00
CA SER A 474 7.37 3.99 5.22
C SER A 474 6.35 3.01 5.81
N TRP A 475 5.05 3.32 5.73
CA TRP A 475 4.00 2.50 6.36
C TRP A 475 3.41 1.41 5.45
N ALA A 476 3.49 1.56 4.12
CA ALA A 476 2.93 0.58 3.18
C ALA A 476 3.56 0.58 1.78
N ASP A 477 3.29 -0.51 1.07
CA ASP A 477 3.62 -0.74 -0.34
C ASP A 477 2.48 -0.33 -1.29
N ALA A 478 2.82 -0.05 -2.55
CA ALA A 478 1.89 0.40 -3.59
C ALA A 478 0.61 -0.45 -3.75
N PRO A 479 0.62 -1.81 -3.63
CA PRO A 479 -0.61 -2.61 -3.72
C PRO A 479 -1.70 -2.23 -2.71
N ILE A 480 -1.33 -1.69 -1.54
CA ILE A 480 -2.28 -1.27 -0.49
C ILE A 480 -3.04 -0.01 -0.93
N ILE A 481 -2.33 0.97 -1.48
CA ILE A 481 -2.95 2.16 -2.08
C ILE A 481 -3.73 1.79 -3.34
N GLY A 482 -3.22 0.88 -4.17
CA GLY A 482 -3.93 0.36 -5.34
C GLY A 482 -5.29 -0.23 -5.00
N HIS A 483 -5.38 -1.01 -3.91
CA HIS A 483 -6.66 -1.53 -3.42
C HIS A 483 -7.63 -0.41 -2.98
N LEU A 484 -7.14 0.62 -2.29
CA LEU A 484 -7.98 1.78 -1.98
C LEU A 484 -8.46 2.44 -3.28
N TRP A 485 -7.55 2.69 -4.21
CA TRP A 485 -7.80 3.43 -5.45
C TRP A 485 -8.85 2.76 -6.34
N GLU A 486 -8.76 1.43 -6.51
CA GLU A 486 -9.77 0.64 -7.24
C GLU A 486 -11.18 0.81 -6.65
N TYR A 487 -11.29 0.74 -5.32
CA TYR A 487 -12.57 0.93 -4.63
C TYR A 487 -13.14 2.32 -4.86
N LEU A 488 -12.29 3.35 -4.79
CA LEU A 488 -12.70 4.74 -4.96
C LEU A 488 -13.21 5.01 -6.36
N LEU A 489 -12.40 4.71 -7.38
CA LEU A 489 -12.76 4.94 -8.78
C LEU A 489 -14.04 4.17 -9.17
N SER A 490 -14.17 2.93 -8.69
CA SER A 490 -15.37 2.12 -8.92
C SER A 490 -16.61 2.71 -8.23
N THR A 491 -16.51 3.02 -6.93
CA THR A 491 -17.66 3.52 -6.15
C THR A 491 -18.14 4.86 -6.68
N ASP A 492 -17.22 5.73 -7.05
CA ASP A 492 -17.51 7.05 -7.56
C ASP A 492 -18.25 7.02 -8.91
N CYS A 493 -17.77 6.23 -9.87
CA CYS A 493 -18.40 6.11 -11.18
C CYS A 493 -19.71 5.29 -11.15
N PHE A 494 -19.75 4.17 -10.43
CA PHE A 494 -20.83 3.19 -10.55
C PHE A 494 -21.86 3.21 -9.41
N HIS A 495 -21.52 3.74 -8.24
CA HIS A 495 -22.44 3.75 -7.09
C HIS A 495 -22.95 5.15 -6.75
N LEU A 496 -22.06 6.15 -6.69
CA LEU A 496 -22.43 7.53 -6.35
C LEU A 496 -22.93 8.28 -7.60
N GLY A 497 -22.09 8.35 -8.63
CA GLY A 497 -22.37 9.08 -9.87
C GLY A 497 -22.60 10.58 -9.65
N TYR A 498 -23.02 11.26 -10.72
CA TYR A 498 -23.23 12.71 -10.75
C TYR A 498 -24.58 13.05 -11.40
N THR A 499 -25.08 14.27 -11.19
CA THR A 499 -26.22 14.83 -11.92
C THR A 499 -25.82 15.18 -13.36
N GLU A 500 -26.78 15.52 -14.21
CA GLU A 500 -26.51 15.96 -15.61
C GLU A 500 -25.61 17.21 -15.66
N GLU A 501 -25.71 18.08 -14.66
CA GLU A 501 -24.88 19.29 -14.52
C GLU A 501 -23.49 19.00 -13.90
N GLY A 502 -23.20 17.74 -13.57
CA GLY A 502 -21.94 17.29 -13.00
C GLY A 502 -21.80 17.49 -11.48
N HIS A 503 -22.89 17.77 -10.76
CA HIS A 503 -22.92 17.91 -9.30
C HIS A 503 -23.05 16.55 -8.60
N CYS A 504 -22.69 16.49 -7.32
CA CYS A 504 -22.97 15.33 -6.48
C CYS A 504 -24.48 15.12 -6.33
N LYS A 505 -24.92 13.86 -6.34
CA LYS A 505 -26.33 13.51 -6.08
C LYS A 505 -26.67 13.65 -4.59
N GLY A 506 -27.90 14.08 -4.30
CA GLY A 506 -28.47 14.15 -2.96
C GLY A 506 -28.66 15.58 -2.44
N ASP A 507 -29.48 15.73 -1.40
CA ASP A 507 -29.84 17.04 -0.84
C ASP A 507 -28.71 17.67 -0.04
N THR A 508 -28.63 19.00 -0.04
CA THR A 508 -27.63 19.76 0.72
C THR A 508 -28.22 20.25 2.05
N ASN A 509 -27.51 19.99 3.14
CA ASN A 509 -27.82 20.61 4.42
C ASN A 509 -27.07 21.94 4.56
N LYS A 510 -27.81 23.06 4.50
CA LYS A 510 -27.24 24.40 4.61
C LYS A 510 -26.79 24.78 6.03
N ASN A 511 -27.24 24.05 7.05
CA ASN A 511 -26.93 24.33 8.46
C ASN A 511 -25.57 23.75 8.91
N LEU A 512 -24.77 23.22 7.99
CA LEU A 512 -23.44 22.71 8.31
C LEU A 512 -22.49 23.88 8.66
N PRO A 513 -21.66 23.73 9.71
CA PRO A 513 -20.64 24.72 10.00
C PRO A 513 -19.71 24.88 8.80
N PRO A 514 -19.24 26.11 8.50
CA PRO A 514 -18.29 26.33 7.42
C PRO A 514 -16.92 25.69 7.76
N PRO A 515 -16.06 25.48 6.74
CA PRO A 515 -14.68 25.06 6.96
C PRO A 515 -13.94 26.11 7.80
N SER A 516 -13.13 25.67 8.76
CA SER A 516 -12.35 26.59 9.59
C SER A 516 -10.92 26.70 9.04
N MET A 517 -10.52 27.90 8.62
CA MET A 517 -9.15 28.19 8.19
C MET A 517 -8.17 28.03 9.36
N LEU A 518 -7.06 27.34 9.13
CA LEU A 518 -5.99 27.22 10.12
C LEU A 518 -5.30 28.58 10.29
N GLN A 519 -4.72 28.79 11.46
CA GLN A 519 -4.07 30.04 11.83
C GLN A 519 -2.59 29.77 12.08
N TRP A 520 -1.75 30.72 11.73
CA TRP A 520 -0.30 30.60 11.81
C TRP A 520 0.31 31.90 12.31
N ASP A 521 1.39 31.75 13.06
CA ASP A 521 2.24 32.83 13.55
C ASP A 521 3.68 32.45 13.22
N ILE A 522 4.10 32.78 12.00
CA ILE A 522 5.37 32.28 11.42
C ILE A 522 6.39 33.42 11.45
N PRO A 523 7.33 33.43 12.40
CA PRO A 523 8.36 34.46 12.48
C PRO A 523 9.30 34.39 11.27
N GLN A 524 9.99 35.50 10.97
CA GLN A 524 10.88 35.62 9.81
C GLN A 524 11.93 34.48 9.76
N GLU A 525 12.53 34.13 10.89
CA GLU A 525 13.49 33.01 10.99
C GLU A 525 12.92 31.68 10.47
N CYS A 526 11.64 31.41 10.77
CA CYS A 526 10.97 30.21 10.26
C CYS A 526 10.65 30.33 8.77
N GLN A 527 10.34 31.54 8.27
CA GLN A 527 10.11 31.78 6.85
C GLN A 527 11.38 31.53 6.02
N ASP A 528 12.55 31.90 6.55
CA ASP A 528 13.83 31.67 5.88
C ASP A 528 14.13 30.15 5.76
N ILE A 529 13.81 29.37 6.79
CA ILE A 529 13.94 27.90 6.75
C ILE A 529 12.94 27.28 5.76
N ILE A 530 11.72 27.80 5.70
CA ILE A 530 10.69 27.39 4.73
C ILE A 530 11.21 27.63 3.30
N GLU A 531 11.76 28.81 3.03
CA GLU A 531 12.27 29.16 1.71
C GLU A 531 13.50 28.33 1.33
N SER A 532 14.42 28.09 2.26
CA SER A 532 15.55 27.18 2.07
C SER A 532 15.09 25.75 1.72
N SER A 533 14.10 25.24 2.46
CA SER A 533 13.53 23.91 2.20
C SER A 533 12.82 23.84 0.85
N TYR A 534 12.11 24.91 0.48
CA TYR A 534 11.49 25.06 -0.84
C TYR A 534 12.51 25.04 -1.96
N ASN A 535 13.61 25.78 -1.84
CA ASN A 535 14.66 25.83 -2.86
C ASN A 535 15.30 24.45 -3.09
N ILE A 536 15.61 23.72 -2.01
CA ILE A 536 16.13 22.34 -2.10
C ILE A 536 15.12 21.44 -2.80
N ALA A 537 13.85 21.46 -2.36
CA ALA A 537 12.80 20.64 -2.94
C ALA A 537 12.59 20.97 -4.43
N LYS A 538 12.63 22.26 -4.79
CA LYS A 538 12.50 22.73 -6.17
C LYS A 538 13.65 22.24 -7.04
N THR A 539 14.90 22.32 -6.58
CA THR A 539 16.05 21.78 -7.31
C THR A 539 15.87 20.28 -7.59
N ILE A 540 15.40 19.52 -6.61
CA ILE A 540 15.12 18.08 -6.80
C ILE A 540 13.98 17.87 -7.80
N ALA A 541 12.88 18.63 -7.70
CA ALA A 541 11.75 18.51 -8.60
C ALA A 541 12.09 18.87 -10.05
N ASP A 542 12.85 19.95 -10.25
CA ASP A 542 13.28 20.43 -11.57
C ASP A 542 14.28 19.45 -12.22
N ASP A 543 15.05 18.69 -11.43
CA ASP A 543 15.99 17.69 -11.91
C ASP A 543 15.35 16.36 -12.32
N VAL A 544 14.08 16.10 -11.98
CA VAL A 544 13.45 14.80 -12.30
C VAL A 544 12.84 14.83 -13.70
N ASP A 545 13.25 13.89 -14.54
CA ASP A 545 12.58 13.58 -15.81
C ASP A 545 11.55 12.46 -15.63
N PHE A 546 10.50 12.53 -16.43
CA PHE A 546 9.42 11.55 -16.42
C PHE A 546 8.95 11.26 -17.83
N HIS A 547 8.65 9.99 -18.07
CA HIS A 547 7.95 9.53 -19.26
C HIS A 547 6.89 8.48 -18.91
N GLY A 548 5.62 8.84 -19.14
CA GLY A 548 4.49 7.92 -19.07
C GLY A 548 4.22 7.29 -20.43
N CYS A 549 4.48 6.00 -20.58
CA CYS A 549 4.29 5.27 -21.83
C CYS A 549 3.03 4.38 -21.76
N ILE A 550 2.12 4.57 -22.71
CA ILE A 550 0.96 3.70 -22.92
C ILE A 550 1.31 2.73 -24.05
N PHE A 551 1.50 1.46 -23.70
CA PHE A 551 1.81 0.39 -24.64
C PHE A 551 0.54 -0.39 -25.00
N ASP A 552 0.03 -0.15 -26.20
CA ASP A 552 -1.24 -0.66 -26.71
C ASP A 552 -1.08 -1.67 -27.86
N ASP A 553 0.15 -2.01 -28.25
CA ASP A 553 0.42 -3.02 -29.29
C ASP A 553 -0.04 -4.42 -28.87
N PHE A 554 0.12 -4.75 -27.58
CA PHE A 554 -0.37 -5.96 -26.94
C PHE A 554 -0.32 -5.85 -25.41
N GLY A 555 -0.93 -6.81 -24.71
CA GLY A 555 -0.85 -6.91 -23.25
C GLY A 555 -0.66 -8.34 -22.75
N LYS A 556 -1.00 -8.56 -21.48
CA LYS A 556 -0.83 -9.87 -20.81
C LYS A 556 -1.51 -11.02 -21.54
N GLY A 557 -2.58 -10.78 -22.29
CA GLY A 557 -3.32 -11.80 -23.02
C GLY A 557 -2.52 -12.42 -24.15
N LEU A 558 -1.73 -11.62 -24.88
CA LEU A 558 -0.83 -12.12 -25.91
C LEU A 558 0.37 -12.82 -25.28
N ILE A 559 0.98 -12.22 -24.25
CA ILE A 559 2.15 -12.80 -23.57
C ILE A 559 1.83 -14.20 -23.00
N LYS A 560 0.63 -14.39 -22.45
CA LYS A 560 0.17 -15.70 -21.99
C LYS A 560 0.04 -16.73 -23.13
N LYS A 561 -0.31 -16.31 -24.35
CA LYS A 561 -0.32 -17.21 -25.53
C LYS A 561 1.10 -17.65 -25.92
N CYS A 562 2.11 -16.82 -25.64
CA CYS A 562 3.52 -17.20 -25.74
C CYS A 562 3.96 -18.17 -24.63
N ARG A 563 3.05 -18.63 -23.75
CA ARG A 563 3.32 -19.49 -22.59
C ARG A 563 4.38 -18.92 -21.63
N THR A 564 4.43 -17.60 -21.52
CA THR A 564 5.40 -16.88 -20.69
C THR A 564 4.67 -16.05 -19.62
N SER A 565 5.31 -15.81 -18.47
CA SER A 565 4.82 -14.84 -17.48
C SER A 565 4.75 -13.44 -18.11
N PRO A 566 3.64 -12.70 -17.99
CA PRO A 566 3.60 -11.28 -18.38
C PRO A 566 4.70 -10.46 -17.69
N ASP A 567 4.90 -10.74 -16.40
CA ASP A 567 5.87 -10.07 -15.55
C ASP A 567 7.33 -10.37 -15.99
N ALA A 568 7.72 -11.65 -16.03
CA ALA A 568 9.04 -12.06 -16.55
C ALA A 568 9.33 -11.57 -17.97
N PHE A 569 8.33 -11.56 -18.87
CA PHE A 569 8.48 -11.01 -20.21
C PHE A 569 8.86 -9.53 -20.17
N THR A 570 8.16 -8.77 -19.31
CA THR A 570 8.39 -7.33 -19.15
C THR A 570 9.76 -7.06 -18.54
N GLN A 571 10.13 -7.76 -17.47
CA GLN A 571 11.43 -7.63 -16.82
C GLN A 571 12.61 -7.95 -17.76
N ILE A 572 12.49 -9.00 -18.58
CA ILE A 572 13.51 -9.33 -19.58
C ILE A 572 13.56 -8.27 -20.70
N ALA A 573 12.41 -7.72 -21.10
CA ALA A 573 12.38 -6.60 -22.02
C ALA A 573 13.06 -5.34 -21.45
N LEU A 574 12.91 -5.08 -20.13
CA LEU A 574 13.64 -4.01 -19.45
C LEU A 574 15.15 -4.24 -19.47
N GLN A 575 15.62 -5.48 -19.27
CA GLN A 575 17.05 -5.81 -19.39
C GLN A 575 17.59 -5.55 -20.81
N LEU A 576 16.84 -5.94 -21.84
CA LEU A 576 17.20 -5.69 -23.23
C LEU A 576 17.21 -4.18 -23.55
N ALA A 577 16.17 -3.46 -23.12
CA ALA A 577 16.08 -2.02 -23.31
C ALA A 577 17.24 -1.29 -22.62
N HIS A 578 17.60 -1.69 -21.40
CA HIS A 578 18.69 -1.06 -20.65
C HIS A 578 20.04 -1.27 -21.33
N PHE A 579 20.30 -2.50 -21.78
CA PHE A 579 21.53 -2.82 -22.50
C PHE A 579 21.65 -2.04 -23.82
N ARG A 580 20.55 -1.85 -24.56
CA ARG A 580 20.55 -0.99 -25.76
C ARG A 580 20.76 0.48 -25.46
N ASP A 581 20.30 0.94 -24.31
CA ASP A 581 20.41 2.34 -23.90
C ASP A 581 21.82 2.70 -23.40
N LYS A 582 22.41 1.83 -22.57
CA LYS A 582 23.69 2.09 -21.89
C LYS A 582 24.88 1.27 -22.39
N GLY A 583 24.65 0.16 -23.09
CA GLY A 583 25.71 -0.77 -23.50
C GLY A 583 26.26 -1.66 -22.39
N GLU A 584 25.76 -1.53 -21.15
CA GLU A 584 26.18 -2.31 -19.99
C GLU A 584 25.02 -2.94 -19.22
N PHE A 585 25.34 -3.96 -18.43
CA PHE A 585 24.41 -4.56 -17.47
C PHE A 585 24.53 -3.87 -16.13
N CYS A 586 23.40 -3.75 -15.42
CA CYS A 586 23.36 -3.09 -14.13
C CYS A 586 22.55 -3.89 -13.11
N LEU A 587 22.78 -3.59 -11.84
CA LEU A 587 22.01 -4.18 -10.77
C LEU A 587 20.55 -3.71 -10.85
N THR A 588 19.64 -4.67 -11.07
CA THR A 588 18.21 -4.40 -11.25
C THR A 588 17.42 -4.90 -10.06
N TYR A 589 16.64 -4.00 -9.45
CA TYR A 589 15.70 -4.27 -8.37
C TYR A 589 14.30 -4.48 -8.93
N GLU A 590 13.65 -5.58 -8.54
CA GLU A 590 12.21 -5.76 -8.67
C GLU A 590 11.58 -6.03 -7.29
N ALA A 591 10.51 -5.31 -6.96
CA ALA A 591 9.76 -5.53 -5.74
C ALA A 591 8.87 -6.79 -5.82
N SER A 592 9.11 -7.76 -4.94
CA SER A 592 8.25 -8.93 -4.77
C SER A 592 7.57 -8.93 -3.40
N MET A 593 6.25 -9.18 -3.35
CA MET A 593 5.50 -9.14 -2.10
C MET A 593 5.73 -10.41 -1.24
N THR A 594 6.01 -10.22 0.05
CA THR A 594 6.13 -11.31 1.05
C THR A 594 4.90 -11.41 1.95
N ARG A 595 3.76 -10.90 1.48
CA ARG A 595 2.50 -10.83 2.24
C ARG A 595 1.86 -12.19 2.54
N MET A 596 2.41 -13.30 2.05
CA MET A 596 2.02 -14.65 2.52
C MET A 596 2.46 -14.90 3.97
N PHE A 597 3.38 -14.07 4.49
CA PHE A 597 3.84 -14.09 5.86
C PHE A 597 3.23 -12.94 6.67
N ARG A 598 3.11 -13.15 7.98
CA ARG A 598 2.64 -12.12 8.91
C ARG A 598 3.58 -10.91 8.86
N GLU A 599 2.99 -9.72 8.74
CA GLU A 599 3.69 -8.43 8.62
C GLU A 599 4.69 -8.37 7.46
N GLY A 600 4.57 -9.28 6.47
CA GLY A 600 5.40 -9.27 5.28
C GLY A 600 5.17 -8.01 4.44
N ARG A 601 6.26 -7.38 4.03
CA ARG A 601 6.28 -6.28 3.05
C ARG A 601 6.81 -6.80 1.73
N THR A 602 8.09 -6.57 1.47
CA THR A 602 8.74 -6.84 0.19
C THR A 602 10.04 -7.63 0.37
N GLU A 603 10.41 -8.34 -0.68
CA GLU A 603 11.73 -8.90 -0.94
C GLU A 603 12.17 -8.45 -2.33
N THR A 604 13.47 -8.52 -2.62
CA THR A 604 14.05 -8.15 -3.91
C THR A 604 14.13 -9.36 -4.84
N VAL A 605 13.73 -9.17 -6.09
CA VAL A 605 14.11 -10.04 -7.20
C VAL A 605 15.17 -9.31 -8.03
N ARG A 606 16.32 -9.96 -8.21
CA ARG A 606 17.45 -9.42 -8.98
C ARG A 606 17.29 -9.82 -10.44
N SER A 607 16.67 -8.98 -11.26
CA SER A 607 16.28 -9.33 -12.64
C SER A 607 17.45 -9.55 -13.60
N CYS A 608 18.61 -8.93 -13.33
CA CYS A 608 19.83 -9.12 -14.10
C CYS A 608 20.53 -10.44 -13.71
N THR A 609 20.21 -11.53 -14.40
CA THR A 609 20.83 -12.86 -14.23
C THR A 609 21.71 -13.26 -15.40
N ASN A 610 22.53 -14.31 -15.20
CA ASN A 610 23.30 -14.94 -16.28
C ASN A 610 22.43 -15.33 -17.49
N GLU A 611 21.23 -15.86 -17.25
CA GLU A 611 20.29 -16.22 -18.32
C GLU A 611 19.73 -15.00 -19.04
N SER A 612 19.35 -13.96 -18.30
CA SER A 612 18.85 -12.71 -18.91
C SER A 612 19.93 -12.03 -19.77
N THR A 613 21.17 -11.96 -19.26
CA THR A 613 22.29 -11.34 -20.00
C THR A 613 22.72 -12.18 -21.20
N ALA A 614 22.67 -13.51 -21.10
CA ALA A 614 22.89 -14.39 -22.24
C ALA A 614 21.84 -14.19 -23.35
N PHE A 615 20.56 -14.04 -22.97
CA PHE A 615 19.51 -13.71 -23.91
C PHE A 615 19.73 -12.34 -24.56
N VAL A 616 20.02 -11.31 -23.77
CA VAL A 616 20.25 -9.94 -24.28
C VAL A 616 21.41 -9.90 -25.26
N ARG A 617 22.56 -10.51 -24.92
CA ARG A 617 23.72 -10.60 -25.83
C ARG A 617 23.36 -11.34 -27.12
N ALA A 618 22.61 -12.44 -27.04
CA ALA A 618 22.17 -13.17 -28.22
C ALA A 618 21.17 -12.38 -29.07
N MET A 619 20.36 -11.51 -28.45
CA MET A 619 19.41 -10.67 -29.18
C MET A 619 20.14 -9.67 -30.08
N GLU A 620 21.22 -9.07 -29.59
CA GLU A 620 22.06 -8.10 -30.31
C GLU A 620 23.08 -8.75 -31.26
N ASP A 621 23.29 -10.06 -31.18
CA ASP A 621 24.16 -10.81 -32.10
C ASP A 621 23.44 -11.10 -33.44
N PRO A 622 23.93 -10.57 -34.59
CA PRO A 622 23.32 -10.83 -35.90
C PRO A 622 23.56 -12.25 -36.41
N HIS A 623 24.52 -13.00 -35.85
CA HIS A 623 24.85 -14.36 -36.27
C HIS A 623 23.98 -15.42 -35.60
N ARG A 624 23.22 -15.06 -34.56
CA ARG A 624 22.31 -15.97 -33.85
C ARG A 624 20.97 -16.10 -34.57
N THR A 625 20.49 -17.33 -34.65
CA THR A 625 19.18 -17.63 -35.24
C THR A 625 18.03 -17.22 -34.33
N GLY A 626 16.84 -16.99 -34.89
CA GLY A 626 15.64 -16.68 -34.11
C GLY A 626 15.27 -17.80 -33.11
N GLU A 627 15.55 -19.05 -33.45
CA GLU A 627 15.30 -20.22 -32.58
C GLU A 627 16.22 -20.22 -31.36
N GLU A 628 17.51 -19.94 -31.53
CA GLU A 628 18.47 -19.81 -30.42
C GLU A 628 18.08 -18.64 -29.49
N LYS A 629 17.74 -17.48 -30.06
CA LYS A 629 17.27 -16.31 -29.31
C LYS A 629 16.03 -16.65 -28.48
N LEU A 630 15.06 -17.35 -29.08
CA LEU A 630 13.84 -17.78 -28.39
C LEU A 630 14.11 -18.81 -27.28
N ALA A 631 15.04 -19.75 -27.50
CA ALA A 631 15.41 -20.73 -26.48
C ALA A 631 16.05 -20.05 -25.26
N LEU A 632 16.95 -19.09 -25.49
CA LEU A 632 17.56 -18.29 -24.41
C LEU A 632 16.52 -17.43 -23.69
N PHE A 633 15.59 -16.81 -24.41
CA PHE A 633 14.49 -16.06 -23.82
C PHE A 633 13.66 -16.93 -22.85
N ARG A 634 13.29 -18.15 -23.26
CA ARG A 634 12.52 -19.07 -22.40
C ARG A 634 13.27 -19.42 -21.13
N ARG A 635 14.58 -19.69 -21.22
CA ARG A 635 15.43 -19.97 -20.05
C ARG A 635 15.50 -18.76 -19.10
N ALA A 636 15.67 -17.55 -19.64
CA ALA A 636 15.66 -16.33 -18.84
C ALA A 636 14.31 -16.14 -18.13
N ALA A 637 13.20 -16.37 -18.83
CA ALA A 637 11.85 -16.23 -18.27
C ALA A 637 11.56 -17.26 -17.16
N GLU A 638 12.00 -18.50 -17.34
CA GLU A 638 11.89 -19.55 -16.33
C GLU A 638 12.75 -19.24 -15.09
N LYS A 639 13.99 -18.77 -15.26
CA LYS A 639 14.84 -18.31 -14.16
C LYS A 639 14.19 -17.16 -13.40
N HIS A 640 13.68 -16.15 -14.10
CA HIS A 640 13.00 -15.01 -13.49
C HIS A 640 11.81 -15.46 -12.64
N GLN A 641 10.94 -16.32 -13.18
CA GLN A 641 9.81 -16.87 -12.43
C GLN A 641 10.27 -17.67 -11.21
N LEU A 642 11.35 -18.46 -11.31
CA LEU A 642 11.89 -19.20 -10.18
C LEU A 642 12.34 -18.25 -9.07
N MET A 643 13.08 -17.20 -9.39
CA MET A 643 13.52 -16.21 -8.40
C MET A 643 12.34 -15.48 -7.75
N TYR A 644 11.34 -15.10 -8.54
CA TYR A 644 10.13 -14.46 -8.01
C TYR A 644 9.40 -15.37 -7.02
N ARG A 645 9.28 -16.67 -7.32
CA ARG A 645 8.70 -17.67 -6.41
C ARG A 645 9.54 -17.84 -5.14
N LEU A 646 10.88 -17.85 -5.26
CA LEU A 646 11.78 -17.89 -4.10
C LEU A 646 11.61 -16.65 -3.22
N ALA A 647 11.55 -15.45 -3.80
CA ALA A 647 11.34 -14.20 -3.06
C ALA A 647 9.98 -14.20 -2.33
N MET A 648 8.89 -14.55 -3.03
CA MET A 648 7.54 -14.65 -2.44
C MET A 648 7.47 -15.63 -1.27
N THR A 649 8.26 -16.69 -1.29
CA THR A 649 8.29 -17.75 -0.26
C THR A 649 9.31 -17.48 0.85
N GLY A 650 9.87 -16.27 0.91
CA GLY A 650 10.81 -15.86 1.96
C GLY A 650 12.21 -16.44 1.80
N ALA A 651 12.56 -16.91 0.60
CA ALA A 651 13.87 -17.42 0.25
C ALA A 651 14.68 -16.44 -0.61
N GLY A 652 14.31 -15.15 -0.63
CA GLY A 652 15.17 -14.10 -1.19
C GLY A 652 16.41 -13.85 -0.33
N ILE A 653 17.33 -13.07 -0.88
CA ILE A 653 18.66 -12.87 -0.28
C ILE A 653 18.87 -11.47 0.29
N ASP A 654 18.24 -10.45 -0.31
CA ASP A 654 18.54 -9.05 -0.01
C ASP A 654 18.06 -8.64 1.37
N ARG A 655 16.82 -9.00 1.79
CA ARG A 655 16.37 -8.73 3.17
C ARG A 655 17.19 -9.51 4.20
N HIS A 656 17.66 -10.70 3.85
CA HIS A 656 18.51 -11.50 4.73
C HIS A 656 19.89 -10.84 4.93
N LEU A 657 20.56 -10.43 3.84
CA LEU A 657 21.83 -9.71 3.87
C LEU A 657 21.73 -8.39 4.62
N PHE A 658 20.64 -7.63 4.41
CA PHE A 658 20.34 -6.43 5.17
C PHE A 658 20.23 -6.71 6.68
N CYS A 659 19.48 -7.73 7.09
CA CYS A 659 19.35 -8.07 8.50
C CYS A 659 20.67 -8.53 9.12
N LEU A 660 21.51 -9.28 8.37
CA LEU A 660 22.85 -9.65 8.82
C LEU A 660 23.74 -8.42 9.05
N TYR A 661 23.63 -7.41 8.18
CA TYR A 661 24.33 -6.14 8.34
C TYR A 661 23.86 -5.35 9.56
N VAL A 662 22.55 -5.27 9.80
CA VAL A 662 22.02 -4.61 11.01
C VAL A 662 22.57 -5.28 12.26
N VAL A 663 22.57 -6.62 12.32
CA VAL A 663 23.16 -7.36 13.44
C VAL A 663 24.67 -7.13 13.55
N SER A 664 25.40 -7.09 12.44
CA SER A 664 26.84 -6.85 12.48
C SER A 664 27.17 -5.47 13.07
N LYS A 665 26.36 -4.44 12.74
CA LYS A 665 26.50 -3.10 13.34
C LYS A 665 26.20 -3.10 14.84
N TYR A 666 25.16 -3.79 15.30
CA TYR A 666 24.89 -3.92 16.74
C TYR A 666 26.01 -4.62 17.51
N LEU A 667 26.70 -5.56 16.87
CA LEU A 667 27.81 -6.29 17.48
C LEU A 667 29.17 -5.61 17.30
N GLY A 668 29.22 -4.44 16.64
CA GLY A 668 30.48 -3.76 16.32
C GLY A 668 31.39 -4.56 15.38
N ILE A 669 30.82 -5.47 14.60
CA ILE A 669 31.56 -6.33 13.66
C ILE A 669 31.60 -5.63 12.31
N ASP A 670 32.82 -5.36 11.85
CA ASP A 670 33.06 -4.84 10.51
C ASP A 670 33.25 -5.98 9.51
N SER A 671 32.45 -5.98 8.44
CA SER A 671 32.47 -7.02 7.41
C SER A 671 32.67 -6.37 6.04
N PRO A 672 33.83 -6.60 5.38
CA PRO A 672 34.07 -6.12 4.02
C PRO A 672 33.00 -6.59 3.04
N PHE A 673 32.57 -7.86 3.17
CA PHE A 673 31.50 -8.44 2.35
C PHE A 673 30.21 -7.63 2.44
N LEU A 674 29.68 -7.43 3.65
CA LEU A 674 28.39 -6.75 3.83
C LEU A 674 28.45 -5.28 3.44
N LYS A 675 29.61 -4.62 3.63
CA LYS A 675 29.84 -3.26 3.15
C LYS A 675 29.75 -3.18 1.63
N GLN A 676 30.42 -4.09 0.92
CA GLN A 676 30.45 -4.09 -0.53
C GLN A 676 29.06 -4.39 -1.13
N VAL A 677 28.40 -5.45 -0.64
CA VAL A 677 27.07 -5.89 -1.09
C VAL A 677 26.02 -4.78 -1.00
N LEU A 678 26.10 -3.94 0.04
CA LEU A 678 25.12 -2.87 0.29
C LEU A 678 25.52 -1.52 -0.32
N SER A 679 26.72 -1.42 -0.89
CA SER A 679 27.22 -0.19 -1.53
C SER A 679 26.82 -0.05 -3.00
N GLU A 680 26.44 -1.16 -3.65
CA GLU A 680 26.11 -1.16 -5.07
C GLU A 680 24.77 -0.44 -5.35
N PRO A 681 24.74 0.56 -6.25
CA PRO A 681 23.51 1.28 -6.56
C PRO A 681 22.56 0.45 -7.44
N TRP A 682 21.27 0.51 -7.13
CA TRP A 682 20.20 -0.07 -7.94
C TRP A 682 19.89 0.85 -9.14
N ARG A 683 20.72 0.80 -10.18
CA ARG A 683 20.58 1.63 -11.38
C ARG A 683 19.28 1.40 -12.15
N LEU A 684 18.65 0.24 -11.99
CA LEU A 684 17.30 0.00 -12.51
C LEU A 684 16.39 -0.47 -11.39
N SER A 685 15.50 0.40 -10.92
CA SER A 685 14.52 0.09 -9.87
C SER A 685 13.13 -0.06 -10.44
N THR A 686 12.53 -1.23 -10.23
CA THR A 686 11.30 -1.62 -10.91
C THR A 686 10.24 -2.14 -9.96
N SER A 687 8.97 -1.92 -10.31
CA SER A 687 7.86 -2.53 -9.59
C SER A 687 6.63 -2.74 -10.47
N GLN A 688 5.98 -3.89 -10.31
CA GLN A 688 4.65 -4.11 -10.82
C GLN A 688 3.60 -3.57 -9.82
N THR A 689 2.65 -2.74 -10.25
CA THR A 689 1.47 -2.41 -9.42
C THR A 689 0.25 -3.24 -9.86
N PRO A 690 -0.17 -4.25 -9.07
CA PRO A 690 -1.30 -5.07 -9.44
C PRO A 690 -2.60 -4.26 -9.45
N GLN A 691 -3.28 -4.26 -10.60
CA GLN A 691 -4.63 -3.72 -10.78
C GLN A 691 -5.68 -4.83 -10.81
N GLN A 692 -6.92 -4.47 -10.50
CA GLN A 692 -8.09 -5.34 -10.34
C GLN A 692 -7.98 -6.35 -9.19
N GLN A 693 -7.32 -5.99 -8.10
CA GLN A 693 -7.22 -6.84 -6.90
C GLN A 693 -8.60 -7.20 -6.32
N GLN A 694 -9.60 -6.34 -6.51
CA GLN A 694 -10.95 -6.53 -5.98
C GLN A 694 -12.00 -6.96 -7.03
N HIS A 695 -11.64 -7.00 -8.31
CA HIS A 695 -12.55 -7.32 -9.43
C HIS A 695 -13.89 -6.52 -9.41
N LEU A 696 -13.86 -5.26 -8.97
CA LEU A 696 -15.06 -4.42 -8.81
C LEU A 696 -15.64 -3.91 -10.15
N VAL A 697 -14.81 -3.86 -11.19
CA VAL A 697 -15.19 -3.35 -12.51
C VAL A 697 -14.82 -4.38 -13.56
N ASP A 698 -15.80 -4.74 -14.37
CA ASP A 698 -15.58 -5.52 -15.57
C ASP A 698 -15.04 -4.61 -16.69
N ILE A 699 -13.72 -4.66 -16.90
CA ILE A 699 -13.02 -3.87 -17.92
C ILE A 699 -13.45 -4.26 -19.34
N GLN A 700 -13.97 -5.47 -19.58
CA GLN A 700 -14.48 -5.84 -20.90
C GLN A 700 -15.78 -5.07 -21.21
N LYS A 701 -16.64 -4.90 -20.21
CA LYS A 701 -17.87 -4.12 -20.34
C LYS A 701 -17.62 -2.61 -20.30
N PHE A 702 -16.61 -2.16 -19.55
CA PHE A 702 -16.27 -0.76 -19.34
C PHE A 702 -14.81 -0.46 -19.70
N PRO A 703 -14.41 -0.58 -20.99
CA PRO A 703 -13.01 -0.52 -21.42
C PRO A 703 -12.34 0.84 -21.19
N ASN A 704 -13.13 1.91 -21.09
CA ASN A 704 -12.63 3.26 -20.85
C ASN A 704 -12.43 3.58 -19.35
N HIS A 705 -12.88 2.71 -18.44
CA HIS A 705 -12.76 2.88 -16.98
C HIS A 705 -11.48 2.23 -16.45
N ILE A 706 -10.35 2.65 -16.99
CA ILE A 706 -9.03 2.14 -16.64
C ILE A 706 -8.13 3.23 -16.08
N SER A 707 -7.33 2.91 -15.07
CA SER A 707 -6.32 3.83 -14.51
C SER A 707 -4.95 3.52 -15.12
N ALA A 708 -4.13 4.56 -15.30
CA ALA A 708 -2.72 4.40 -15.70
C ALA A 708 -1.88 3.70 -14.63
N GLY A 709 -2.39 3.66 -13.39
CA GLY A 709 -1.66 3.27 -12.20
C GLY A 709 -0.75 4.39 -11.70
N GLY A 710 0.48 4.07 -11.35
CA GLY A 710 1.35 4.97 -10.59
C GLY A 710 2.83 4.71 -10.77
N GLY A 711 3.67 5.62 -10.29
CA GLY A 711 5.12 5.58 -10.41
C GLY A 711 5.84 6.25 -9.24
N PHE A 712 7.16 6.28 -9.31
CA PHE A 712 8.07 6.81 -8.29
C PHE A 712 9.32 7.40 -8.97
N GLY A 713 10.12 8.20 -8.24
CA GLY A 713 11.38 8.76 -8.74
C GLY A 713 12.51 7.71 -8.81
N PRO A 714 13.63 7.98 -9.51
CA PRO A 714 14.75 7.06 -9.58
C PRO A 714 15.44 6.94 -8.21
N VAL A 715 15.99 5.75 -7.90
CA VAL A 715 16.69 5.48 -6.63
C VAL A 715 18.20 5.72 -6.68
N ALA A 716 18.75 5.84 -7.89
CA ALA A 716 20.15 6.16 -8.16
C ALA A 716 20.18 7.36 -9.12
N ASP A 717 21.18 8.24 -8.96
CA ASP A 717 21.28 9.47 -9.75
C ASP A 717 21.55 9.18 -11.23
N ASP A 718 22.31 8.11 -11.51
CA ASP A 718 22.65 7.60 -12.84
C ASP A 718 21.69 6.47 -13.29
N GLY A 719 20.52 6.33 -12.67
CA GLY A 719 19.60 5.22 -12.88
C GLY A 719 18.19 5.59 -13.32
N TYR A 720 17.36 4.55 -13.49
CA TYR A 720 15.96 4.63 -13.87
C TYR A 720 15.03 4.05 -12.79
N GLY A 721 13.90 4.71 -12.57
CA GLY A 721 12.73 4.14 -11.88
C GLY A 721 11.67 3.73 -12.89
N VAL A 722 11.21 2.47 -12.86
CA VAL A 722 10.19 1.95 -13.79
C VAL A 722 9.06 1.24 -13.05
N SER A 723 7.87 1.81 -13.07
CA SER A 723 6.66 1.14 -12.64
C SER A 723 5.83 0.71 -13.83
N TYR A 724 5.26 -0.50 -13.80
CA TYR A 724 4.40 -0.99 -14.89
C TYR A 724 3.16 -1.74 -14.41
N ASN A 725 2.09 -1.61 -15.19
CA ASN A 725 0.78 -2.18 -14.87
C ASN A 725 0.16 -2.87 -16.08
N PHE A 726 -0.35 -4.09 -15.86
CA PHE A 726 -1.12 -4.80 -16.89
C PHE A 726 -2.59 -4.44 -16.77
N VAL A 727 -3.10 -3.69 -17.75
CA VAL A 727 -4.47 -3.18 -17.78
C VAL A 727 -5.30 -4.03 -18.75
N GLY A 728 -6.27 -4.78 -18.22
CA GLY A 728 -7.02 -5.74 -19.03
C GLY A 728 -6.09 -6.79 -19.68
N GLU A 729 -6.39 -7.19 -20.91
CA GLU A 729 -5.61 -8.19 -21.66
C GLU A 729 -4.67 -7.59 -22.72
N ASN A 730 -4.87 -6.32 -23.09
CA ASN A 730 -4.26 -5.72 -24.29
C ASN A 730 -3.44 -4.45 -24.04
N LEU A 731 -3.39 -3.94 -22.81
CA LEU A 731 -2.71 -2.69 -22.50
C LEU A 731 -1.71 -2.87 -21.36
N ILE A 732 -0.55 -2.23 -21.51
CA ILE A 732 0.47 -2.11 -20.46
C ILE A 732 0.78 -0.62 -20.32
N THR A 733 0.79 -0.11 -19.10
CA THR A 733 1.25 1.26 -18.84
C THR A 733 2.58 1.21 -18.12
N PHE A 734 3.53 2.05 -18.55
CA PHE A 734 4.83 2.23 -17.93
C PHE A 734 4.97 3.66 -17.44
N HIS A 735 5.53 3.83 -16.25
CA HIS A 735 5.96 5.10 -15.69
C HIS A 735 7.45 5.04 -15.47
N ILE A 736 8.19 5.83 -16.25
CA ILE A 736 9.65 5.84 -16.28
C ILE A 736 10.12 7.18 -15.71
N SER A 737 11.11 7.14 -14.83
CA SER A 737 11.73 8.32 -14.25
C SER A 737 13.26 8.22 -14.27
N SER A 738 13.90 9.37 -14.41
CA SER A 738 15.36 9.54 -14.40
C SER A 738 15.70 10.95 -13.89
N LYS A 739 16.99 11.30 -13.82
CA LYS A 739 17.42 12.67 -13.51
C LYS A 739 18.01 13.35 -14.76
N PHE A 740 17.74 14.65 -14.93
CA PHE A 740 18.32 15.46 -15.99
C PHE A 740 19.81 15.72 -15.76
N SER A 741 20.25 15.74 -14.51
CA SER A 741 21.65 15.89 -14.10
C SER A 741 22.55 14.76 -14.58
N SER A 742 22.00 13.58 -14.87
CA SER A 742 22.74 12.45 -15.41
C SER A 742 22.71 12.48 -16.95
N PRO A 743 23.86 12.67 -17.63
CA PRO A 743 23.92 12.69 -19.09
C PRO A 743 23.66 11.32 -19.73
N GLU A 744 23.72 10.25 -18.94
CA GLU A 744 23.52 8.88 -19.40
C GLU A 744 22.06 8.46 -19.46
N THR A 745 21.16 9.19 -18.80
CA THR A 745 19.76 8.78 -18.61
C THR A 745 18.77 9.71 -19.30
N ASP A 746 17.79 9.13 -20.00
CA ASP A 746 16.69 9.88 -20.64
C ASP A 746 15.42 9.01 -20.60
N SER A 747 14.39 9.48 -19.87
CA SER A 747 13.17 8.68 -19.64
C SER A 747 12.38 8.44 -20.94
N TYR A 748 12.39 9.39 -21.88
CA TYR A 748 11.70 9.27 -23.15
C TYR A 748 12.40 8.27 -24.08
N ARG A 749 13.72 8.41 -24.24
CA ARG A 749 14.58 7.49 -25.01
C ARG A 749 14.46 6.07 -24.47
N PHE A 750 14.55 5.90 -23.16
CA PHE A 750 14.42 4.60 -22.53
C PHE A 750 13.03 3.99 -22.76
N GLY A 751 11.96 4.80 -22.71
CA GLY A 751 10.62 4.35 -23.08
C GLY A 751 10.49 3.84 -24.52
N GLN A 752 11.17 4.47 -25.48
CA GLN A 752 11.23 3.97 -26.86
C GLN A 752 11.98 2.63 -26.93
N ASN A 753 13.09 2.51 -26.22
CA ASN A 753 13.86 1.26 -26.13
C ASN A 753 13.03 0.13 -25.50
N ILE A 754 12.21 0.41 -24.49
CA ILE A 754 11.27 -0.56 -23.90
C ILE A 754 10.23 -0.99 -24.94
N ARG A 755 9.59 -0.04 -25.64
CA ARG A 755 8.61 -0.36 -26.69
C ARG A 755 9.22 -1.26 -27.75
N GLN A 756 10.41 -0.93 -28.23
CA GLN A 756 11.12 -1.72 -29.24
C GLN A 756 11.51 -3.11 -28.72
N ALA A 757 12.05 -3.21 -27.51
CA ALA A 757 12.39 -4.49 -26.88
C ALA A 757 11.18 -5.42 -26.76
N MET A 758 10.02 -4.88 -26.34
CA MET A 758 8.76 -5.63 -26.25
C MET A 758 8.32 -6.18 -27.61
N LEU A 759 8.41 -5.37 -28.67
CA LEU A 759 8.06 -5.77 -30.05
C LEU A 759 9.04 -6.80 -30.62
N ASP A 760 10.33 -6.63 -30.39
CA ASP A 760 11.36 -7.54 -30.88
C ASP A 760 11.24 -8.92 -30.22
N ILE A 761 10.99 -8.97 -28.91
CA ILE A 761 10.74 -10.24 -28.21
C ILE A 761 9.47 -10.90 -28.74
N LYS A 762 8.39 -10.13 -29.01
CA LYS A 762 7.17 -10.67 -29.63
C LYS A 762 7.48 -11.30 -30.99
N ALA A 763 8.34 -10.69 -31.80
CA ALA A 763 8.66 -11.17 -33.15
C ALA A 763 9.29 -12.58 -33.14
N LEU A 764 10.03 -12.95 -32.09
CA LEU A 764 10.61 -14.29 -31.92
C LEU A 764 9.58 -15.42 -31.87
N PHE A 765 8.33 -15.14 -31.50
CA PHE A 765 7.30 -16.17 -31.33
C PHE A 765 6.54 -16.50 -32.62
N HIS A 766 6.81 -15.82 -33.75
CA HIS A 766 6.17 -16.03 -35.07
C HIS A 766 4.65 -16.24 -35.00
N LEU A 767 3.97 -15.51 -34.11
CA LEU A 767 2.52 -15.62 -33.96
C LEU A 767 1.86 -15.11 -35.24
N LYS A 768 1.03 -15.95 -35.89
CA LYS A 768 0.18 -15.50 -37.01
C LYS A 768 -0.71 -14.37 -36.50
N ASP A 769 -0.51 -13.16 -37.01
CA ASP A 769 -1.43 -12.04 -36.80
C ASP A 769 -2.79 -12.43 -37.40
N LYS A 770 -3.67 -13.02 -36.59
CA LYS A 770 -5.09 -12.91 -36.87
C LYS A 770 -5.41 -11.43 -36.73
N LYS A 771 -5.40 -10.70 -37.85
CA LYS A 771 -6.00 -9.36 -37.97
C LYS A 771 -7.32 -9.39 -37.19
N ILE A 772 -7.30 -8.83 -35.99
CA ILE A 772 -8.53 -8.46 -35.31
C ILE A 772 -9.04 -7.31 -36.15
N ASN A 773 -10.00 -7.60 -37.03
CA ASN A 773 -10.72 -6.59 -37.79
C ASN A 773 -11.40 -5.63 -36.82
N LEU A 774 -10.69 -4.57 -36.42
CA LEU A 774 -11.20 -3.41 -35.68
C LEU A 774 -12.16 -2.56 -36.53
N THR A 775 -12.64 -3.08 -37.66
CA THR A 775 -13.61 -2.45 -38.55
C THR A 775 -15.03 -2.39 -37.99
N HIS A 776 -15.33 -3.03 -36.84
CA HIS A 776 -16.63 -2.87 -36.18
C HIS A 776 -16.73 -1.74 -35.16
N ALA A 777 -15.61 -1.11 -34.74
CA ALA A 777 -15.66 0.06 -33.85
C ALA A 777 -15.75 1.39 -34.64
N LYS A 778 -15.05 1.51 -35.77
CA LYS A 778 -15.10 2.74 -36.59
C LYS A 778 -16.44 2.99 -37.30
N LYS A 779 -17.25 1.95 -37.56
CA LYS A 779 -18.59 2.13 -38.17
C LYS A 779 -19.70 2.51 -37.17
N ARG A 780 -19.51 2.33 -35.86
CA ARG A 780 -20.51 2.77 -34.85
C ARG A 780 -20.37 4.24 -34.46
N HIS A 781 -19.22 4.86 -34.70
CA HIS A 781 -19.04 6.30 -34.43
C HIS A 781 -19.78 7.22 -35.41
N LEU A 782 -20.21 6.71 -36.56
CA LEU A 782 -20.98 7.46 -37.57
C LEU A 782 -22.50 7.23 -37.49
N SER A 783 -23.00 6.35 -36.60
CA SER A 783 -24.42 6.02 -36.51
C SER A 783 -25.15 6.67 -35.32
N TYR A 784 -24.47 7.38 -34.43
CA TYR A 784 -25.10 8.02 -33.25
C TYR A 784 -25.70 9.40 -33.52
N LYS A 785 -25.90 9.78 -34.79
CA LYS A 785 -26.64 11.00 -35.18
C LYS A 785 -28.08 10.74 -35.67
N SER A 786 -28.57 9.50 -35.63
CA SER A 786 -29.95 9.21 -35.99
C SER A 786 -30.53 8.11 -35.11
N ASN A 787 -31.15 8.50 -34.00
CA ASN A 787 -32.45 7.96 -33.56
C ASN A 787 -32.86 8.61 -32.23
N LYS A 788 -33.51 9.78 -32.35
CA LYS A 788 -34.59 10.17 -31.45
C LYS A 788 -35.74 9.20 -31.69
N LYS A 789 -36.12 8.41 -30.69
CA LYS A 789 -37.51 8.16 -30.25
C LYS A 789 -37.61 6.87 -29.43
N TYR A 790 -38.47 6.98 -28.40
CA TYR A 790 -39.10 5.96 -27.57
C TYR A 790 -38.42 5.63 -26.21
N LEU A 791 -39.02 6.29 -25.21
CA LEU A 791 -39.31 5.90 -23.81
C LEU A 791 -38.17 5.46 -22.90
#